data_AF-A0A955IXF1-F1
#
_entry.id   AF-A0A955IXF1-F1
#
_cell.length_a   1.000
_cell.length_b   1.000
_cell.length_c   1.000
_cell.angle_alpha   90.00
_cell.angle_beta   90.00
_cell.angle_gamma   90.00
#
_symmetry.space_group_name_H-M   'P 1'
#
loop_
_entity.id
_entity.type
_entity.pdbx_description
1 polymer ?
#
loop_
_entity_poly.entity_id
_entity_poly.type
_entity_poly.pdbx_seq_one_letter_code
_entity_poly.pdbx_strand_id
1 'polypeptide(L)'
;MEAGLDPKILERNLAMIRVRSPRAAQRIMNAKTSVGFSLVETDEGVPSGALDGRALASKRRPMSEAEKFAGGYDPKQAAGACVLGFGMGHHLAALHERIGSKGVVICFEPDLGLLRAVLERVDHRAWLKKGRFLLATDPDDAAELSELLRGFEAIVSLGVQIMEHPASNARLGDARSRFAGILTNVMKAARTQVVTTLAHSPVSFRNMLMNIGHYAACPSVDELKDACPGATAVIVAAGPSLKKNLHLLKDPETRKRVVVIAVQTVLKQLLREGIRPDFVTALDYHELSKRFYEGLTAEDVRGIRLVVEPKANPAILDSFPGEIVCIEEPLLDKVLGEGLKRAMGSLPNGGTVAHLSYYLARHLGCDPVVMIGQDLGFTDGQYYGAGAAIHRVWSGELNAHNTLEMLEWQRIARMKSLLRPMTDIHGRRMFTDEQMATYLAQFEADFLRDSERGMTTIDATEGGVSKRHTTAMGLEEALADTRHGGKVSLPVSSAKSGQRINAVRDRLDAIARDAENIRAQSQETIYTLKRMIAAGGDQKKIGKLIDKVNTIRDRVVALKEAYALTEFVNQTGVLNRFRADRAIEIDSALDPIERQRKQIERDIRNVEWTRDAAAELRTQMQNARCVLMGEMPKITRDEPAEDAALGTDAVGGRVEALIFADPDYNGLGMKRDLAMIVANGLNALQITVARLLRCTNIDGVTIASTDPERVGSLLGHLNERVTLVRVDGKALRERTRLIGIGRHRARDCWRGGMGVLTCYDESLDPRLALSIMEQRSMSAAVLVGADWAMIDPTLVDEIVERHRSAPAQHRLAFSQAVPGIGGFVVDRSAIESLSNGQSNAGSFATIGGLIGYIPFAPQADPIAKAMCVQISTALRDAGVRAIADTTDRVLALAGVYEQLGTNPIDADTTASVALFSRVCAKNDRSVPAEVHLELCSGRLSNGPFGQWKRGGSESSDRAVLTLARAHGLLRELITLRPDAALVLDGAGDPLMHPDAIGFVQLADELGFASVELRTDLLCPGVDAHSMIESGLGVLSVDLLASTPETYAALTGQNMFNGVVERLEGILSARGKSSCGLAPMWVVPRITRCDATMEEIPDFYDRWLLACGCAAIDPLPRAIRGQRIQALPIPSERQRRIDARTMRVRSDGVLVDRFGRALGELDVFEAGIERAYRQSRKQVEVKCAPSNAEVAA
;
A
#
# COMPACT_ATOMS: atom_id res chain seq x y z
N MET A 1 -49.72 42.86 19.28
CA MET A 1 -49.02 43.84 18.43
C MET A 1 -48.03 43.09 17.55
N GLU A 2 -48.50 42.56 16.42
CA GLU A 2 -47.66 42.08 15.32
C GLU A 2 -47.44 43.28 14.38
N ALA A 3 -46.39 44.07 14.65
CA ALA A 3 -45.99 45.14 13.75
C ALA A 3 -45.01 44.58 12.71
N GLY A 4 -45.45 44.55 11.45
CA GLY A 4 -44.62 44.67 10.25
C GLY A 4 -43.44 43.71 10.10
N LEU A 5 -43.69 42.43 9.82
CA LEU A 5 -42.68 41.61 9.15
C LEU A 5 -42.69 41.98 7.65
N ASP A 6 -41.59 42.54 7.13
CA ASP A 6 -41.41 42.68 5.68
C ASP A 6 -41.26 41.27 5.10
N PRO A 7 -42.27 40.76 4.36
CA PRO A 7 -42.25 39.39 3.85
C PRO A 7 -41.08 39.12 2.90
N LYS A 8 -40.41 40.18 2.41
CA LYS A 8 -39.23 40.08 1.53
C LYS A 8 -37.91 39.88 2.27
N ILE A 9 -37.83 40.06 3.60
CA ILE A 9 -36.57 39.92 4.35
C ILE A 9 -36.02 38.49 4.22
N LEU A 10 -36.88 37.49 4.38
CA LEU A 10 -36.47 36.10 4.23
C LEU A 10 -35.93 35.81 2.83
N GLU A 11 -36.68 36.15 1.78
CA GLU A 11 -36.28 35.92 0.39
C GLU A 11 -34.93 36.58 0.09
N ARG A 12 -34.72 37.80 0.61
CA ARG A 12 -33.48 38.57 0.48
C ARG A 12 -32.30 37.92 1.18
N ASN A 13 -32.48 37.43 2.41
CA ASN A 13 -31.44 36.70 3.13
C ASN A 13 -31.11 35.37 2.43
N LEU A 14 -32.14 34.60 2.06
CA LEU A 14 -31.99 33.33 1.37
C LEU A 14 -31.34 33.49 0.00
N ALA A 15 -31.58 34.59 -0.71
CA ALA A 15 -30.89 34.90 -1.96
C ALA A 15 -29.37 34.99 -1.77
N MET A 16 -28.91 35.55 -0.65
CA MET A 16 -27.47 35.63 -0.35
C MET A 16 -26.89 34.27 0.06
N ILE A 17 -27.62 33.51 0.89
CA ILE A 17 -27.20 32.15 1.32
C ILE A 17 -27.16 31.20 0.13
N ARG A 18 -28.13 31.28 -0.78
CA ARG A 18 -28.28 30.39 -1.95
C ARG A 18 -27.08 30.43 -2.90
N VAL A 19 -26.30 31.52 -2.90
CA VAL A 19 -25.07 31.64 -3.70
C VAL A 19 -24.05 30.56 -3.35
N ARG A 20 -23.95 30.17 -2.07
CA ARG A 20 -22.97 29.19 -1.59
C ARG A 20 -23.57 27.97 -0.90
N SER A 21 -24.80 28.07 -0.42
CA SER A 21 -25.49 27.01 0.31
C SER A 21 -26.92 26.84 -0.21
N PRO A 22 -27.10 26.45 -1.47
CA PRO A 22 -28.41 26.37 -2.11
C PRO A 22 -29.35 25.37 -1.42
N ARG A 23 -28.82 24.23 -0.95
CA ARG A 23 -29.61 23.21 -0.22
C ARG A 23 -30.10 23.72 1.12
N ALA A 24 -29.22 24.31 1.93
CA ALA A 24 -29.60 24.95 3.19
C ALA A 24 -30.67 26.02 2.93
N ALA A 25 -30.49 26.88 1.92
CA ALA A 25 -31.48 27.89 1.57
C ALA A 25 -32.84 27.29 1.19
N GLN A 26 -32.86 26.18 0.45
CA GLN A 26 -34.09 25.49 0.07
C GLN A 26 -34.77 24.80 1.26
N ARG A 27 -34.00 24.13 2.12
CA ARG A 27 -34.49 23.50 3.36
C ARG A 27 -35.10 24.53 4.30
N ILE A 28 -34.47 25.69 4.46
CA ILE A 28 -35.00 26.82 5.25
C ILE A 28 -36.27 27.39 4.61
N MET A 29 -36.30 27.53 3.27
CA MET A 29 -37.50 28.00 2.57
C MET A 29 -38.71 27.09 2.81
N ASN A 30 -38.48 25.77 2.90
CA ASN A 30 -39.53 24.77 3.08
C ASN A 30 -39.86 24.49 4.57
N ALA A 31 -39.05 24.99 5.50
CA ALA A 31 -39.25 24.76 6.94
C ALA A 31 -40.40 25.61 7.51
N LYS A 32 -41.04 25.08 8.56
CA LYS A 32 -42.00 25.84 9.37
C LYS A 32 -41.25 26.67 10.41
N THR A 33 -41.61 27.94 10.56
CA THR A 33 -41.09 28.83 11.61
C THR A 33 -41.32 28.24 13.00
N SER A 34 -40.30 28.26 13.85
CA SER A 34 -40.41 27.82 15.24
C SER A 34 -41.36 28.70 16.06
N VAL A 35 -42.38 28.09 16.67
CA VAL A 35 -43.49 28.77 17.39
C VAL A 35 -43.02 29.39 18.71
N GLY A 36 -41.94 28.88 19.32
CA GLY A 36 -41.36 29.37 20.57
C GLY A 36 -40.37 30.53 20.43
N PHE A 37 -40.19 31.08 19.22
CA PHE A 37 -39.23 32.16 18.96
C PHE A 37 -39.81 33.54 19.33
N SER A 38 -39.08 34.30 20.14
CA SER A 38 -39.44 35.68 20.52
C SER A 38 -38.26 36.62 20.38
N LEU A 39 -38.49 37.81 19.78
CA LEU A 39 -37.50 38.89 19.75
C LEU A 39 -37.46 39.65 21.09
N VAL A 40 -36.27 40.17 21.41
CA VAL A 40 -36.01 40.98 22.60
C VAL A 40 -35.31 42.26 22.15
N GLU A 41 -35.84 43.42 22.55
CA GLU A 41 -35.15 44.71 22.39
C GLU A 41 -33.93 44.77 23.29
N THR A 42 -32.85 45.40 22.80
CA THR A 42 -31.57 45.43 23.50
C THR A 42 -31.05 46.85 23.67
N ASP A 43 -30.13 47.02 24.62
CA ASP A 43 -29.50 48.31 24.93
C ASP A 43 -28.62 48.83 23.77
N GLU A 44 -28.31 47.97 22.79
CA GLU A 44 -27.42 48.23 21.65
C GLU A 44 -28.20 48.47 20.34
N GLY A 45 -29.54 48.56 20.38
CA GLY A 45 -30.37 48.90 19.23
C GLY A 45 -30.44 47.83 18.13
N VAL A 46 -29.95 46.62 18.40
CA VAL A 46 -30.05 45.46 17.51
C VAL A 46 -30.95 44.37 18.13
N PRO A 47 -31.69 43.60 17.32
CA PRO A 47 -32.60 42.58 17.85
C PRO A 47 -31.82 41.40 18.46
N SER A 48 -32.18 40.99 19.67
CA SER A 48 -31.81 39.67 20.23
C SER A 48 -33.02 38.76 20.24
N GLY A 49 -32.87 37.51 20.66
CA GLY A 49 -33.95 36.54 20.63
C GLY A 49 -33.81 35.42 21.65
N ALA A 50 -34.94 34.76 21.90
CA ALA A 50 -35.02 33.54 22.68
C ALA A 50 -35.90 32.51 21.98
N LEU A 51 -35.58 31.24 22.15
CA LEU A 51 -36.38 30.10 21.72
C LEU A 51 -36.77 29.31 22.97
N ASP A 52 -38.08 29.17 23.24
CA ASP A 52 -38.62 28.48 24.41
C ASP A 52 -38.00 29.00 25.73
N GLY A 53 -37.85 30.32 25.84
CA GLY A 53 -37.27 31.01 26.99
C GLY A 53 -35.73 31.01 27.06
N ARG A 54 -35.03 30.16 26.28
CA ARG A 54 -33.57 30.11 26.20
C ARG A 54 -33.04 31.19 25.27
N ALA A 55 -32.07 31.97 25.76
CA ALA A 55 -31.47 33.05 24.98
C ALA A 55 -30.65 32.50 23.80
N LEU A 56 -30.78 33.11 22.62
CA LEU A 56 -30.03 32.79 21.40
C LEU A 56 -28.82 33.71 21.19
N ALA A 57 -28.77 34.80 21.96
CA ALA A 57 -27.69 35.74 22.17
C ALA A 57 -28.01 36.52 23.47
N SER A 58 -27.11 37.39 23.91
CA SER A 58 -27.28 38.27 25.06
C SER A 58 -28.56 39.09 24.91
N LYS A 59 -29.42 39.05 25.92
CA LYS A 59 -30.69 39.79 25.95
C LYS A 59 -30.51 41.29 26.21
N ARG A 60 -29.29 41.75 26.53
CA ARG A 60 -28.96 43.16 26.80
C ARG A 60 -27.95 43.73 25.81
N ARG A 61 -26.85 43.01 25.56
CA ARG A 61 -25.69 43.49 24.80
C ARG A 61 -25.16 42.44 23.82
N PRO A 62 -25.92 42.11 22.75
CA PRO A 62 -25.58 41.05 21.80
C PRO A 62 -24.36 41.38 20.91
N MET A 63 -24.07 42.65 20.61
CA MET A 63 -22.89 43.01 19.82
C MET A 63 -21.61 42.87 20.64
N SER A 64 -21.63 43.28 21.91
CA SER A 64 -20.50 43.07 22.82
C SER A 64 -20.17 41.58 23.01
N GLU A 65 -21.18 40.71 23.07
CA GLU A 65 -20.99 39.26 23.08
C GLU A 65 -20.40 38.75 21.76
N ALA A 66 -20.93 39.22 20.63
CA ALA A 66 -20.46 38.85 19.30
C ALA A 66 -18.98 39.22 19.07
N GLU A 67 -18.57 40.41 19.48
CA GLU A 67 -17.16 40.86 19.42
C GLU A 67 -16.26 40.01 20.32
N LYS A 68 -16.71 39.69 21.54
CA LYS A 68 -15.97 38.79 22.45
C LYS A 68 -15.82 37.39 21.87
N PHE A 69 -16.88 36.86 21.25
CA PHE A 69 -16.85 35.57 20.57
C PHE A 69 -15.87 35.57 19.40
N ALA A 70 -15.98 36.57 18.51
CA ALA A 70 -15.03 36.77 17.42
C ALA A 70 -13.60 36.96 17.93
N GLY A 71 -13.43 37.55 19.12
CA GLY A 71 -12.18 37.66 19.89
C GLY A 71 -11.40 36.35 20.03
N GLY A 72 -12.09 35.22 20.12
CA GLY A 72 -11.49 33.90 20.25
C GLY A 72 -10.88 33.34 18.96
N TYR A 73 -11.14 33.96 17.80
CA TYR A 73 -10.53 33.57 16.53
C TYR A 73 -9.14 34.16 16.36
N ASP A 74 -8.15 33.31 16.09
CA ASP A 74 -6.77 33.71 15.77
C ASP A 74 -6.52 33.65 14.25
N PRO A 75 -6.52 34.81 13.55
CA PRO A 75 -6.22 34.83 12.13
C PRO A 75 -4.79 34.39 11.80
N LYS A 76 -3.84 34.36 12.75
CA LYS A 76 -2.49 33.86 12.47
C LYS A 76 -2.44 32.34 12.34
N GLN A 77 -3.34 31.61 13.00
CA GLN A 77 -3.33 30.14 13.05
C GLN A 77 -4.25 29.45 12.05
N ALA A 78 -5.37 30.06 11.66
CA ALA A 78 -6.34 29.46 10.76
C ALA A 78 -6.80 30.46 9.70
N ALA A 79 -7.09 30.02 8.47
CA ALA A 79 -7.64 30.85 7.40
C ALA A 79 -9.16 30.79 7.26
N GLY A 80 -9.81 29.84 7.94
CA GLY A 80 -11.26 29.84 8.11
C GLY A 80 -11.67 29.61 9.56
N ALA A 81 -12.96 29.82 9.82
CA ALA A 81 -13.57 29.49 11.10
C ALA A 81 -14.86 28.71 10.88
N CYS A 82 -15.10 27.68 11.69
CA CYS A 82 -16.33 26.93 11.72
C CYS A 82 -17.06 27.19 13.03
N VAL A 83 -18.24 27.79 12.95
CA VAL A 83 -19.07 28.11 14.11
C VAL A 83 -20.19 27.08 14.25
N LEU A 84 -20.28 26.49 15.45
CA LEU A 84 -21.32 25.53 15.78
C LEU A 84 -22.52 26.26 16.39
N GLY A 85 -23.48 26.59 15.53
CA GLY A 85 -24.74 27.25 15.87
C GLY A 85 -24.90 28.64 15.26
N PHE A 86 -26.06 28.89 14.66
CA PHE A 86 -26.39 30.17 14.03
C PHE A 86 -26.88 31.21 15.03
N GLY A 87 -27.62 30.80 16.07
CA GLY A 87 -28.16 31.70 17.09
C GLY A 87 -28.95 32.87 16.48
N MET A 88 -28.60 34.10 16.85
CA MET A 88 -29.11 35.32 16.20
C MET A 88 -28.24 35.84 15.04
N GLY A 89 -27.13 35.18 14.70
CA GLY A 89 -26.23 35.56 13.59
C GLY A 89 -25.27 36.72 13.86
N HIS A 90 -25.33 37.39 15.02
CA HIS A 90 -24.47 38.54 15.36
C HIS A 90 -22.99 38.15 15.47
N HIS A 91 -22.69 37.04 16.14
CA HIS A 91 -21.33 36.51 16.28
C HIS A 91 -20.73 36.08 14.93
N LEU A 92 -21.56 35.59 14.00
CA LEU A 92 -21.14 35.27 12.64
C LEU A 92 -20.77 36.55 11.86
N ALA A 93 -21.56 37.61 12.01
CA ALA A 93 -21.28 38.90 11.39
C ALA A 93 -19.94 39.49 11.89
N ALA A 94 -19.75 39.55 13.22
CA ALA A 94 -18.51 40.03 13.83
C ALA A 94 -17.28 39.18 13.44
N LEU A 95 -17.45 37.86 13.39
CA LEU A 95 -16.40 36.94 12.95
C LEU A 95 -16.05 37.12 11.47
N HIS A 96 -17.05 37.32 10.60
CA HIS A 96 -16.83 37.60 9.18
C HIS A 96 -16.03 38.90 8.99
N GLU A 97 -16.25 39.92 9.82
CA GLU A 97 -15.46 41.15 9.77
C GLU A 97 -14.01 40.91 10.20
N ARG A 98 -13.80 40.20 11.31
CA ARG A 98 -12.47 39.88 11.83
C ARG A 98 -11.64 38.99 10.89
N ILE A 99 -12.28 38.04 10.20
CA ILE A 99 -11.63 37.18 9.20
C ILE A 99 -11.19 37.95 7.96
N GLY A 100 -11.91 39.03 7.63
CA GLY A 100 -11.56 39.92 6.53
C GLY A 100 -11.73 39.31 5.14
N SER A 101 -10.93 39.79 4.19
CA SER A 101 -11.15 39.52 2.76
C SER A 101 -10.54 38.20 2.25
N LYS A 102 -9.81 37.47 3.11
CA LYS A 102 -8.95 36.34 2.71
C LYS A 102 -9.30 35.02 3.41
N GLY A 103 -10.44 34.94 4.09
CA GLY A 103 -10.89 33.72 4.76
C GLY A 103 -12.35 33.37 4.52
N VAL A 104 -12.80 32.29 5.16
CA VAL A 104 -14.15 31.72 5.00
C VAL A 104 -14.78 31.42 6.35
N VAL A 105 -16.10 31.64 6.47
CA VAL A 105 -16.90 31.30 7.65
C VAL A 105 -17.82 30.13 7.30
N ILE A 106 -17.69 29.04 8.05
CA ILE A 106 -18.59 27.89 7.99
C ILE A 106 -19.49 27.96 9.22
N CYS A 107 -20.79 27.72 9.08
CA CYS A 107 -21.71 27.60 10.19
C CYS A 107 -22.49 26.29 10.09
N PHE A 108 -22.56 25.56 11.20
CA PHE A 108 -23.44 24.41 11.34
C PHE A 108 -24.66 24.77 12.16
N GLU A 109 -25.85 24.59 11.60
CA GLU A 109 -27.13 24.81 12.27
C GLU A 109 -28.19 23.83 11.74
N PRO A 110 -28.52 22.76 12.51
CA PRO A 110 -29.51 21.77 12.09
C PRO A 110 -30.97 22.19 12.34
N ASP A 111 -31.22 23.22 13.16
CA ASP A 111 -32.58 23.68 13.44
C ASP A 111 -33.08 24.63 12.34
N LEU A 112 -33.69 24.03 11.32
CA LEU A 112 -34.25 24.76 10.18
C LEU A 112 -35.39 25.71 10.58
N GLY A 113 -36.15 25.38 11.63
CA GLY A 113 -37.25 26.22 12.12
C GLY A 113 -36.74 27.48 12.81
N LEU A 114 -35.64 27.35 13.57
CA LEU A 114 -34.92 28.48 14.14
C LEU A 114 -34.31 29.37 13.05
N LEU A 115 -33.60 28.78 12.07
CA LEU A 115 -33.03 29.52 10.95
C LEU A 115 -34.11 30.31 10.21
N ARG A 116 -35.25 29.68 9.93
CA ARG A 116 -36.41 30.34 9.33
C ARG A 116 -36.89 31.51 10.19
N ALA A 117 -37.08 31.28 11.49
CA ALA A 117 -37.60 32.29 12.41
C ALA A 117 -36.70 33.53 12.52
N VAL A 118 -35.38 33.34 12.53
CA VAL A 118 -34.41 34.44 12.58
C VAL A 118 -34.30 35.14 11.23
N LEU A 119 -34.14 34.39 10.14
CA LEU A 119 -33.91 34.94 8.80
C LEU A 119 -35.12 35.67 8.20
N GLU A 120 -36.34 35.45 8.71
CA GLU A 120 -37.52 36.24 8.33
C GLU A 120 -37.71 37.51 9.17
N ARG A 121 -36.96 37.66 10.28
CA ARG A 121 -37.07 38.78 11.24
C ARG A 121 -35.86 39.68 11.30
N VAL A 122 -34.67 39.18 10.95
CA VAL A 122 -33.39 39.89 11.06
C VAL A 122 -32.72 39.95 9.70
N ASP A 123 -32.33 41.14 9.25
CA ASP A 123 -31.64 41.35 7.98
C ASP A 123 -30.13 41.12 8.12
N HIS A 124 -29.62 40.04 7.50
CA HIS A 124 -28.21 39.66 7.53
C HIS A 124 -27.48 39.95 6.21
N ARG A 125 -28.13 40.61 5.24
CA ARG A 125 -27.55 40.86 3.91
C ARG A 125 -26.21 41.57 3.94
N ALA A 126 -26.01 42.50 4.89
CA ALA A 126 -24.84 43.37 4.95
C ALA A 126 -23.51 42.59 4.93
N TRP A 127 -23.46 41.48 5.66
CA TRP A 127 -22.29 40.61 5.72
C TRP A 127 -22.42 39.40 4.79
N LEU A 128 -23.61 38.82 4.60
CA LEU A 128 -23.82 37.67 3.71
C LEU A 128 -23.48 37.95 2.24
N LYS A 129 -23.74 39.17 1.75
CA LYS A 129 -23.46 39.55 0.34
C LYS A 129 -21.98 39.44 -0.06
N LYS A 130 -21.07 39.34 0.92
CA LYS A 130 -19.62 39.17 0.69
C LYS A 130 -19.27 37.77 0.16
N GLY A 131 -20.20 36.80 0.20
CA GLY A 131 -20.11 35.53 -0.52
C GLY A 131 -19.12 34.50 0.03
N ARG A 132 -18.69 34.64 1.29
CA ARG A 132 -17.72 33.77 1.99
C ARG A 132 -18.29 33.11 3.26
N PHE A 133 -19.61 32.91 3.26
CA PHE A 133 -20.34 32.22 4.31
C PHE A 133 -20.91 30.92 3.75
N LEU A 134 -20.64 29.81 4.43
CA LEU A 134 -21.09 28.46 4.10
C LEU A 134 -21.98 27.94 5.24
N LEU A 135 -23.20 27.55 4.94
CA LEU A 135 -24.16 27.04 5.91
C LEU A 135 -24.41 25.54 5.68
N ALA A 136 -24.03 24.73 6.68
CA ALA A 136 -24.32 23.31 6.75
C ALA A 136 -25.49 23.05 7.71
N THR A 137 -26.37 22.12 7.34
CA THR A 137 -27.60 21.82 8.11
C THR A 137 -27.70 20.36 8.55
N ASP A 138 -26.87 19.47 8.02
CA ASP A 138 -26.84 18.05 8.36
C ASP A 138 -25.50 17.70 9.06
N PRO A 139 -25.51 17.11 10.27
CA PRO A 139 -24.30 16.73 10.97
C PRO A 139 -23.53 15.54 10.35
N ASP A 140 -24.18 14.72 9.52
CA ASP A 140 -23.66 13.44 9.04
C ASP A 140 -23.48 13.38 7.51
N ASP A 141 -23.67 14.50 6.80
CA ASP A 141 -23.57 14.58 5.33
C ASP A 141 -22.19 15.12 4.87
N ALA A 142 -21.21 14.22 4.77
CA ALA A 142 -19.87 14.54 4.26
C ALA A 142 -19.88 14.98 2.78
N ALA A 143 -20.84 14.50 1.99
CA ALA A 143 -20.96 14.83 0.57
C ALA A 143 -21.46 16.27 0.39
N GLU A 144 -22.51 16.67 1.11
CA GLU A 144 -22.97 18.07 1.16
C GLU A 144 -21.84 19.00 1.64
N LEU A 145 -21.10 18.61 2.68
CA LEU A 145 -20.00 19.43 3.19
C LEU A 145 -18.84 19.56 2.19
N SER A 146 -18.48 18.48 1.49
CA SER A 146 -17.46 18.52 0.45
C SER A 146 -17.89 19.43 -0.71
N GLU A 147 -19.16 19.41 -1.09
CA GLU A 147 -19.73 20.31 -2.10
C GLU A 147 -19.70 21.77 -1.63
N LEU A 148 -20.06 22.04 -0.38
CA LEU A 148 -20.04 23.39 0.21
C LEU A 148 -18.64 24.02 0.20
N LEU A 149 -17.59 23.21 0.38
CA LEU A 149 -16.20 23.67 0.40
C LEU A 149 -15.59 23.85 -0.99
N ARG A 150 -16.32 23.51 -2.07
CA ARG A 150 -15.82 23.62 -3.44
C ARG A 150 -15.41 25.06 -3.77
N GLY A 151 -14.16 25.22 -4.22
CA GLY A 151 -13.54 26.52 -4.50
C GLY A 151 -12.94 27.24 -3.29
N PHE A 152 -13.00 26.64 -2.09
CA PHE A 152 -12.35 27.12 -0.87
C PHE A 152 -11.25 26.18 -0.35
N GLU A 153 -10.92 25.11 -1.07
CA GLU A 153 -10.01 24.03 -0.65
C GLU A 153 -8.63 24.57 -0.24
N ALA A 154 -8.08 25.50 -1.02
CA ALA A 154 -6.79 26.12 -0.70
C ALA A 154 -6.84 26.93 0.62
N ILE A 155 -7.90 27.69 0.86
CA ILE A 155 -8.08 28.47 2.11
C ILE A 155 -8.24 27.52 3.29
N VAL A 156 -9.09 26.52 3.12
CA VAL A 156 -9.42 25.47 4.08
C VAL A 156 -8.17 24.65 4.45
N SER A 157 -7.29 24.37 3.49
CA SER A 157 -6.01 23.68 3.72
C SER A 157 -5.02 24.44 4.62
N LEU A 158 -5.20 25.76 4.78
CA LEU A 158 -4.41 26.62 5.68
C LEU A 158 -4.95 26.62 7.12
N GLY A 159 -5.95 25.79 7.42
CA GLY A 159 -6.49 25.58 8.76
C GLY A 159 -7.86 26.25 8.96
N VAL A 160 -8.72 25.55 9.69
CA VAL A 160 -10.03 26.04 10.13
C VAL A 160 -10.13 25.89 11.64
N GLN A 161 -10.45 26.97 12.34
CA GLN A 161 -10.69 26.95 13.78
C GLN A 161 -12.16 26.61 14.06
N ILE A 162 -12.43 25.52 14.79
CA ILE A 162 -13.78 25.17 15.22
C ILE A 162 -14.11 25.95 16.51
N MET A 163 -15.23 26.66 16.51
CA MET A 163 -15.66 27.56 17.58
C MET A 163 -17.08 27.21 18.02
N GLU A 164 -17.26 26.96 19.31
CA GLU A 164 -18.54 26.56 19.90
C GLU A 164 -19.33 27.77 20.37
N HIS A 165 -20.50 28.05 19.77
CA HIS A 165 -21.34 29.17 20.21
C HIS A 165 -22.08 28.82 21.51
N PRO A 166 -21.78 29.46 22.67
CA PRO A 166 -22.28 29.02 23.96
C PRO A 166 -23.81 28.94 24.05
N ALA A 167 -24.52 29.92 23.48
CA ALA A 167 -25.98 29.96 23.48
C ALA A 167 -26.63 28.84 22.62
N SER A 168 -25.87 28.23 21.70
CA SER A 168 -26.35 27.12 20.86
C SER A 168 -26.02 25.73 21.43
N ASN A 169 -25.03 25.61 22.32
CA ASN A 169 -24.47 24.33 22.76
C ASN A 169 -25.52 23.33 23.26
N ALA A 170 -26.37 23.75 24.19
CA ALA A 170 -27.38 22.86 24.79
C ALA A 170 -28.42 22.36 23.77
N ARG A 171 -28.66 23.10 22.69
CA ARG A 171 -29.61 22.73 21.63
C ARG A 171 -28.98 21.82 20.59
N LEU A 172 -27.70 22.04 20.29
CA LEU A 172 -26.98 21.23 19.29
C LEU A 172 -26.60 19.84 19.83
N GLY A 173 -26.36 19.70 21.14
CA GLY A 173 -26.05 18.41 21.77
C GLY A 173 -24.96 17.63 21.03
N ASP A 174 -25.18 16.34 20.81
CA ASP A 174 -24.22 15.43 20.16
C ASP A 174 -24.02 15.70 18.66
N ALA A 175 -24.97 16.37 17.99
CA ALA A 175 -24.85 16.73 16.57
C ALA A 175 -23.60 17.59 16.32
N ARG A 176 -23.19 18.35 17.34
CA ARG A 176 -22.01 19.21 17.33
C ARG A 176 -20.71 18.41 17.19
N SER A 177 -20.54 17.38 18.01
CA SER A 177 -19.35 16.51 17.98
C SER A 177 -19.32 15.67 16.70
N ARG A 178 -20.48 15.20 16.24
CA ARG A 178 -20.61 14.47 14.96
C ARG A 178 -20.21 15.33 13.77
N PHE A 179 -20.78 16.52 13.64
CA PHE A 179 -20.43 17.47 12.59
C PHE A 179 -18.95 17.86 12.64
N ALA A 180 -18.39 18.15 13.82
CA ALA A 180 -16.97 18.49 13.96
C ALA A 180 -16.05 17.35 13.48
N GLY A 181 -16.40 16.10 13.78
CA GLY A 181 -15.70 14.92 13.28
C GLY A 181 -15.76 14.79 11.75
N ILE A 182 -16.95 14.94 11.17
CA ILE A 182 -17.14 14.92 9.70
C ILE A 182 -16.38 16.06 9.02
N LEU A 183 -16.49 17.29 9.52
CA LEU A 183 -15.73 18.43 9.01
C LEU A 183 -14.24 18.14 9.06
N THR A 184 -13.70 17.69 10.20
CA THR A 184 -12.27 17.37 10.33
C THR A 184 -11.82 16.36 9.27
N ASN A 185 -12.64 15.37 8.95
CA ASN A 185 -12.34 14.39 7.91
C ASN A 185 -12.34 15.00 6.50
N VAL A 186 -13.33 15.83 6.16
CA VAL A 186 -13.40 16.53 4.87
C VAL A 186 -12.23 17.52 4.73
N MET A 187 -11.87 18.23 5.81
CA MET A 187 -10.72 19.13 5.88
C MET A 187 -9.40 18.42 5.59
N LYS A 188 -9.21 17.23 6.19
CA LYS A 188 -8.05 16.37 5.92
C LYS A 188 -7.99 15.97 4.46
N ALA A 189 -9.12 15.54 3.88
CA ALA A 189 -9.22 15.18 2.47
C ALA A 189 -8.84 16.34 1.55
N ALA A 190 -9.40 17.53 1.78
CA ALA A 190 -9.09 18.74 1.02
C ALA A 190 -7.60 19.13 1.13
N ARG A 191 -7.02 19.05 2.33
CA ARG A 191 -5.59 19.30 2.54
C ARG A 191 -4.73 18.31 1.78
N THR A 192 -5.03 17.02 1.86
CA THR A 192 -4.31 15.98 1.11
C THR A 192 -4.39 16.26 -0.39
N GLN A 193 -5.58 16.56 -0.92
CA GLN A 193 -5.76 16.89 -2.34
C GLN A 193 -4.93 18.11 -2.77
N VAL A 194 -4.90 19.19 -1.98
CA VAL A 194 -4.09 20.38 -2.27
C VAL A 194 -2.59 20.03 -2.24
N VAL A 195 -2.12 19.33 -1.21
CA VAL A 195 -0.70 18.93 -1.10
C VAL A 195 -0.29 18.02 -2.24
N THR A 196 -1.09 17.01 -2.57
CA THR A 196 -0.86 16.08 -3.70
C THR A 196 -0.84 16.82 -5.04
N THR A 197 -1.77 17.75 -5.26
CA THR A 197 -1.80 18.58 -6.49
C THR A 197 -0.52 19.41 -6.62
N LEU A 198 -0.08 20.05 -5.53
CA LEU A 198 1.13 20.88 -5.53
C LEU A 198 2.41 20.04 -5.69
N ALA A 199 2.50 18.91 -4.97
CA ALA A 199 3.67 18.04 -4.99
C ALA A 199 3.86 17.35 -6.35
N HIS A 200 2.77 17.03 -7.04
CA HIS A 200 2.84 16.34 -8.33
C HIS A 200 2.59 17.23 -9.55
N SER A 201 2.41 18.54 -9.38
CA SER A 201 2.22 19.48 -10.49
C SER A 201 3.37 19.41 -11.51
N PRO A 202 4.66 19.43 -11.11
CA PRO A 202 5.78 19.31 -12.07
C PRO A 202 5.77 17.99 -12.85
N VAL A 203 5.54 16.87 -12.14
CA VAL A 203 5.48 15.52 -12.72
C VAL A 203 4.32 15.38 -13.70
N SER A 204 3.14 15.87 -13.30
CA SER A 204 1.94 15.84 -14.13
C SER A 204 2.13 16.66 -15.40
N PHE A 205 2.71 17.86 -15.28
CA PHE A 205 2.98 18.73 -16.43
C PHE A 205 4.01 18.12 -17.38
N ARG A 206 5.09 17.53 -16.86
CA ARG A 206 6.04 16.76 -17.66
C ARG A 206 5.35 15.62 -18.41
N ASN A 207 4.55 14.81 -17.71
CA ASN A 207 3.85 13.68 -18.33
C ASN A 207 2.91 14.14 -19.46
N MET A 208 2.15 15.22 -19.25
CA MET A 208 1.31 15.83 -20.28
C MET A 208 2.14 16.18 -21.53
N LEU A 209 3.29 16.83 -21.35
CA LEU A 209 4.17 17.21 -22.45
C LEU A 209 4.82 16.00 -23.15
N MET A 210 5.22 14.97 -22.42
CA MET A 210 5.69 13.71 -23.00
C MET A 210 4.59 12.97 -23.78
N ASN A 211 3.32 13.23 -23.46
CA ASN A 211 2.15 12.69 -24.14
C ASN A 211 1.58 13.62 -25.22
N ILE A 212 2.17 14.80 -25.47
CA ILE A 212 1.58 15.80 -26.38
C ILE A 212 1.41 15.27 -27.81
N GLY A 213 2.29 14.37 -28.26
CA GLY A 213 2.18 13.70 -29.55
C GLY A 213 0.92 12.83 -29.65
N HIS A 214 0.64 12.04 -28.61
CA HIS A 214 -0.59 11.26 -28.50
C HIS A 214 -1.81 12.19 -28.43
N TYR A 215 -1.79 13.19 -27.56
CA TYR A 215 -2.90 14.14 -27.39
C TYR A 215 -3.26 14.89 -28.69
N ALA A 216 -2.26 15.28 -29.48
CA ALA A 216 -2.46 15.98 -30.74
C ALA A 216 -3.04 15.08 -31.86
N ALA A 217 -2.80 13.77 -31.81
CA ALA A 217 -3.11 12.83 -32.91
C ALA A 217 -4.30 11.89 -32.60
N CYS A 218 -4.45 11.48 -31.34
CA CYS A 218 -5.44 10.47 -30.95
C CYS A 218 -6.88 10.97 -31.11
N PRO A 219 -7.85 10.05 -31.18
CA PRO A 219 -9.26 10.34 -30.97
C PRO A 219 -9.58 11.18 -29.74
N SER A 220 -10.68 11.92 -29.83
CA SER A 220 -11.24 12.77 -28.77
C SER A 220 -12.36 12.03 -28.03
N VAL A 221 -12.47 12.22 -26.71
CA VAL A 221 -13.61 11.68 -25.95
C VAL A 221 -14.92 12.38 -26.33
N ASP A 222 -14.87 13.56 -26.96
CA ASP A 222 -16.04 14.25 -27.52
C ASP A 222 -16.77 13.39 -28.57
N GLU A 223 -16.05 12.54 -29.32
CA GLU A 223 -16.64 11.59 -30.29
C GLU A 223 -17.53 10.53 -29.62
N LEU A 224 -17.38 10.33 -28.31
CA LEU A 224 -18.14 9.35 -27.53
C LEU A 224 -19.33 9.97 -26.80
N LYS A 225 -19.50 11.29 -26.86
CA LYS A 225 -20.55 11.97 -26.12
C LYS A 225 -21.94 11.48 -26.55
N ASP A 226 -22.75 11.07 -25.58
CA ASP A 226 -24.12 10.56 -25.77
C ASP A 226 -24.21 9.43 -26.81
N ALA A 227 -23.14 8.63 -26.98
CA ALA A 227 -23.09 7.56 -27.98
C ALA A 227 -23.92 6.32 -27.62
N CYS A 228 -24.27 6.14 -26.34
CA CYS A 228 -25.00 4.99 -25.79
C CYS A 228 -26.16 5.43 -24.87
N PRO A 229 -27.09 6.29 -25.34
CA PRO A 229 -28.12 6.87 -24.50
C PRO A 229 -29.06 5.78 -23.96
N GLY A 230 -29.24 5.73 -22.64
CA GLY A 230 -30.09 4.75 -21.96
C GLY A 230 -29.59 3.30 -21.97
N ALA A 231 -28.36 3.06 -22.46
CA ALA A 231 -27.72 1.76 -22.32
C ALA A 231 -27.25 1.56 -20.87
N THR A 232 -27.21 0.31 -20.42
CA THR A 232 -26.59 -0.02 -19.13
C THR A 232 -25.07 -0.06 -19.27
N ALA A 233 -24.36 0.65 -18.40
CA ALA A 233 -22.91 0.54 -18.28
C ALA A 233 -22.53 -0.30 -17.05
N VAL A 234 -21.59 -1.23 -17.20
CA VAL A 234 -20.98 -2.00 -16.11
C VAL A 234 -19.54 -1.53 -15.92
N ILE A 235 -19.28 -0.88 -14.80
CA ILE A 235 -17.95 -0.45 -14.38
C ILE A 235 -17.29 -1.58 -13.60
N VAL A 236 -16.14 -2.04 -14.09
CA VAL A 236 -15.38 -3.14 -13.51
C VAL A 236 -14.16 -2.58 -12.79
N ALA A 237 -14.22 -2.51 -11.46
CA ALA A 237 -13.15 -2.04 -10.59
C ALA A 237 -12.37 -3.20 -9.94
N ALA A 238 -11.25 -2.89 -9.28
CA ALA A 238 -10.22 -3.87 -8.88
C ALA A 238 -10.32 -4.41 -7.45
N GLY A 239 -11.41 -4.11 -6.75
CA GLY A 239 -11.58 -4.51 -5.37
C GLY A 239 -11.80 -6.03 -5.21
N PRO A 240 -11.59 -6.58 -4.00
CA PRO A 240 -11.63 -8.02 -3.76
C PRO A 240 -12.96 -8.70 -4.12
N SER A 241 -14.07 -7.97 -4.08
CA SER A 241 -15.39 -8.50 -4.42
C SER A 241 -15.54 -8.86 -5.91
N LEU A 242 -14.68 -8.35 -6.81
CA LEU A 242 -14.81 -8.54 -8.26
C LEU A 242 -14.99 -10.02 -8.66
N LYS A 243 -14.28 -10.93 -7.97
CA LYS A 243 -14.35 -12.38 -8.24
C LYS A 243 -15.77 -12.93 -8.16
N LYS A 244 -16.65 -12.34 -7.34
CA LYS A 244 -18.04 -12.77 -7.17
C LYS A 244 -18.84 -12.63 -8.47
N ASN A 245 -18.57 -11.59 -9.26
CA ASN A 245 -19.48 -11.15 -10.32
C ASN A 245 -18.93 -11.39 -11.72
N LEU A 246 -17.61 -11.59 -11.84
CA LEU A 246 -16.89 -11.69 -13.12
C LEU A 246 -17.46 -12.73 -14.08
N HIS A 247 -17.93 -13.87 -13.55
CA HIS A 247 -18.49 -14.96 -14.33
C HIS A 247 -19.77 -14.58 -15.10
N LEU A 248 -20.54 -13.61 -14.61
CA LEU A 248 -21.77 -13.13 -15.23
C LEU A 248 -21.51 -12.31 -16.50
N LEU A 249 -20.29 -11.77 -16.66
CA LEU A 249 -19.88 -11.06 -17.86
C LEU A 249 -19.24 -11.96 -18.93
N LYS A 250 -19.14 -13.28 -18.69
CA LYS A 250 -18.52 -14.21 -19.65
C LYS A 250 -19.38 -14.45 -20.89
N ASP A 251 -20.70 -14.35 -20.77
CA ASP A 251 -21.63 -14.53 -21.88
C ASP A 251 -21.48 -13.40 -22.92
N PRO A 252 -21.10 -13.73 -24.17
CA PRO A 252 -20.98 -12.73 -25.24
C PRO A 252 -22.30 -12.03 -25.57
N GLU A 253 -23.46 -12.67 -25.38
CA GLU A 253 -24.75 -12.03 -25.69
C GLU A 253 -25.12 -10.97 -24.66
N THR A 254 -24.82 -11.21 -23.39
CA THR A 254 -24.91 -10.20 -22.32
C THR A 254 -24.03 -8.99 -22.64
N ARG A 255 -22.76 -9.19 -23.01
CA ARG A 255 -21.83 -8.10 -23.33
C ARG A 255 -22.22 -7.27 -24.56
N LYS A 256 -23.01 -7.80 -25.49
CA LYS A 256 -23.51 -7.01 -26.64
C LYS A 256 -24.58 -6.00 -26.26
N ARG A 257 -25.13 -6.05 -25.04
CA ARG A 257 -26.28 -5.25 -24.58
C ARG A 257 -25.92 -4.24 -23.50
N VAL A 258 -24.69 -4.29 -23.00
CA VAL A 258 -24.17 -3.40 -21.97
C VAL A 258 -22.85 -2.82 -22.44
N VAL A 259 -22.48 -1.64 -21.93
CA VAL A 259 -21.13 -1.09 -22.10
C VAL A 259 -20.27 -1.57 -20.94
N VAL A 260 -19.18 -2.27 -21.20
CA VAL A 260 -18.25 -2.71 -20.16
C VAL A 260 -17.04 -1.77 -20.11
N ILE A 261 -16.90 -1.07 -18.98
CA ILE A 261 -15.79 -0.13 -18.75
C ILE A 261 -14.91 -0.67 -17.62
N ALA A 262 -13.69 -1.06 -17.96
CA ALA A 262 -12.73 -1.60 -17.02
C ALA A 262 -11.75 -0.53 -16.51
N VAL A 263 -11.41 -0.56 -15.23
CA VAL A 263 -10.22 0.18 -14.76
C VAL A 263 -8.94 -0.53 -15.25
N GLN A 264 -7.86 0.20 -15.50
CA GLN A 264 -6.63 -0.38 -16.07
C GLN A 264 -6.07 -1.60 -15.34
N THR A 265 -6.20 -1.66 -14.01
CA THR A 265 -5.64 -2.74 -13.18
C THR A 265 -6.30 -4.10 -13.41
N VAL A 266 -7.52 -4.16 -13.96
CA VAL A 266 -8.27 -5.42 -14.16
C VAL A 266 -8.24 -5.92 -15.60
N LEU A 267 -7.67 -5.17 -16.55
CA LEU A 267 -7.67 -5.54 -17.98
C LEU A 267 -7.15 -6.96 -18.23
N LYS A 268 -5.94 -7.27 -17.74
CA LYS A 268 -5.36 -8.62 -17.90
C LYS A 268 -6.18 -9.71 -17.22
N GLN A 269 -6.86 -9.40 -16.11
CA GLN A 269 -7.74 -10.36 -15.43
C GLN A 269 -8.97 -10.67 -16.27
N LEU A 270 -9.60 -9.64 -16.86
CA LEU A 270 -10.74 -9.80 -17.76
C LEU A 270 -10.37 -10.63 -19.00
N LEU A 271 -9.24 -10.30 -19.64
CA LEU A 271 -8.78 -11.01 -20.84
C LEU A 271 -8.53 -12.51 -20.58
N ARG A 272 -7.91 -12.86 -19.46
CA ARG A 272 -7.70 -14.28 -19.06
C ARG A 272 -9.01 -15.04 -18.85
N GLU A 273 -10.07 -14.36 -18.45
CA GLU A 273 -11.40 -14.94 -18.24
C GLU A 273 -12.25 -14.93 -19.51
N GLY A 274 -11.69 -14.54 -20.66
CA GLY A 274 -12.38 -14.45 -21.94
C GLY A 274 -13.35 -13.26 -22.03
N ILE A 275 -13.14 -12.24 -21.20
CA ILE A 275 -13.96 -11.03 -21.13
C ILE A 275 -13.19 -9.88 -21.79
N ARG A 276 -13.77 -9.33 -22.86
CA ARG A 276 -13.24 -8.15 -23.56
C ARG A 276 -14.11 -6.94 -23.19
N PRO A 277 -13.59 -5.99 -22.40
CA PRO A 277 -14.30 -4.74 -22.15
C PRO A 277 -14.32 -3.86 -23.41
N ASP A 278 -15.29 -2.95 -23.51
CA ASP A 278 -15.33 -1.95 -24.59
C ASP A 278 -14.29 -0.85 -24.36
N PHE A 279 -14.16 -0.44 -23.10
CA PHE A 279 -13.26 0.63 -22.67
C PHE A 279 -12.38 0.19 -21.51
N VAL A 280 -11.16 0.69 -21.51
CA VAL A 280 -10.26 0.68 -20.36
C VAL A 280 -9.94 2.13 -20.01
N THR A 281 -9.92 2.49 -18.73
CA THR A 281 -9.59 3.85 -18.29
C THR A 281 -8.24 3.92 -17.56
N ALA A 282 -7.52 5.03 -17.72
CA ALA A 282 -6.23 5.25 -17.06
C ALA A 282 -6.01 6.73 -16.68
N LEU A 283 -5.48 6.96 -15.48
CA LEU A 283 -5.05 8.29 -15.00
C LEU A 283 -3.78 8.29 -14.13
N ASP A 284 -3.17 7.13 -13.89
CA ASP A 284 -2.03 7.00 -12.96
C ASP A 284 -0.76 7.67 -13.49
N TYR A 285 -0.05 8.41 -12.63
CA TYR A 285 1.17 9.15 -12.98
C TYR A 285 2.47 8.33 -12.81
N HIS A 286 2.41 7.15 -12.18
CA HIS A 286 3.58 6.32 -11.88
C HIS A 286 3.86 5.30 -12.99
N GLU A 287 5.14 5.09 -13.33
CA GLU A 287 5.52 4.14 -14.39
C GLU A 287 5.15 2.67 -14.08
N LEU A 288 4.97 2.29 -12.81
CA LEU A 288 4.59 0.92 -12.44
C LEU A 288 3.31 0.45 -13.15
N SER A 289 2.43 1.38 -13.53
CA SER A 289 1.22 1.12 -14.29
C SER A 289 1.46 0.52 -15.68
N LYS A 290 2.67 0.64 -16.22
CA LYS A 290 3.13 -0.08 -17.43
C LYS A 290 2.85 -1.58 -17.35
N ARG A 291 3.03 -2.17 -16.16
CA ARG A 291 2.86 -3.61 -15.89
C ARG A 291 1.45 -4.11 -16.17
N PHE A 292 0.43 -3.24 -16.20
CA PHE A 292 -0.94 -3.63 -16.53
C PHE A 292 -1.12 -3.94 -18.03
N TYR A 293 -0.19 -3.53 -18.88
CA TYR A 293 -0.25 -3.69 -20.34
C TYR A 293 0.89 -4.54 -20.93
N GLU A 294 1.98 -4.73 -20.19
CA GLU A 294 3.15 -5.51 -20.65
C GLU A 294 2.77 -6.89 -21.20
N GLY A 295 3.27 -7.24 -22.38
CA GLY A 295 3.02 -8.53 -23.02
C GLY A 295 1.66 -8.66 -23.72
N LEU A 296 0.82 -7.62 -23.71
CA LEU A 296 -0.36 -7.57 -24.58
C LEU A 296 0.03 -7.25 -26.02
N THR A 297 -0.66 -7.85 -26.97
CA THR A 297 -0.55 -7.60 -28.40
C THR A 297 -1.76 -6.82 -28.92
N ALA A 298 -1.68 -6.28 -30.15
CA ALA A 298 -2.81 -5.60 -30.79
C ALA A 298 -4.04 -6.51 -30.97
N GLU A 299 -3.85 -7.83 -31.06
CA GLU A 299 -4.94 -8.81 -31.13
C GLU A 299 -5.66 -8.98 -29.77
N ASP A 300 -4.89 -9.00 -28.68
CA ASP A 300 -5.43 -9.16 -27.33
C ASP A 300 -6.39 -8.02 -26.98
N VAL A 301 -6.09 -6.80 -27.47
CA VAL A 301 -6.89 -5.59 -27.21
C VAL A 301 -7.73 -5.16 -28.41
N ARG A 302 -7.89 -6.01 -29.43
CA ARG A 302 -8.76 -5.73 -30.58
C ARG A 302 -10.18 -5.40 -30.12
N GLY A 303 -10.67 -4.22 -30.51
CA GLY A 303 -12.00 -3.71 -30.13
C GLY A 303 -12.06 -3.02 -28.77
N ILE A 304 -10.94 -2.92 -28.06
CA ILE A 304 -10.84 -2.25 -26.75
C ILE A 304 -10.21 -0.88 -26.94
N ARG A 305 -10.81 0.16 -26.35
CA ARG A 305 -10.27 1.53 -26.38
C ARG A 305 -9.75 1.95 -25.01
N LEU A 306 -8.54 2.49 -24.95
CA LEU A 306 -7.98 3.08 -23.74
C LEU A 306 -8.37 4.56 -23.67
N VAL A 307 -9.26 4.94 -22.76
CA VAL A 307 -9.60 6.33 -22.46
C VAL A 307 -8.68 6.85 -21.36
N VAL A 308 -7.90 7.89 -21.66
CA VAL A 308 -6.80 8.32 -20.79
C VAL A 308 -6.85 9.81 -20.48
N GLU A 309 -6.57 10.16 -19.23
CA GLU A 309 -6.21 11.54 -18.89
C GLU A 309 -4.78 11.83 -19.38
N PRO A 310 -4.53 12.91 -20.15
CA PRO A 310 -3.21 13.17 -20.73
C PRO A 310 -2.05 13.29 -19.72
N LYS A 311 -2.34 13.52 -18.44
CA LYS A 311 -1.37 13.55 -17.33
C LYS A 311 -0.87 12.17 -16.86
N ALA A 312 -1.48 11.08 -17.36
CA ALA A 312 -1.05 9.72 -17.05
C ALA A 312 0.41 9.49 -17.45
N ASN A 313 1.08 8.52 -16.82
CA ASN A 313 2.48 8.23 -17.11
C ASN A 313 2.67 7.89 -18.60
N PRO A 314 3.67 8.44 -19.30
CA PRO A 314 3.85 8.17 -20.72
C PRO A 314 4.07 6.70 -21.07
N ALA A 315 4.63 5.91 -20.14
CA ALA A 315 4.80 4.47 -20.33
C ALA A 315 3.47 3.72 -20.46
N ILE A 316 2.36 4.26 -19.94
CA ILE A 316 1.02 3.68 -20.11
C ILE A 316 0.61 3.75 -21.58
N LEU A 317 0.66 4.95 -22.16
CA LEU A 317 0.24 5.18 -23.54
C LEU A 317 1.13 4.42 -24.53
N ASP A 318 2.42 4.28 -24.23
CA ASP A 318 3.35 3.55 -25.10
C ASP A 318 3.25 2.02 -24.97
N SER A 319 2.62 1.53 -23.90
CA SER A 319 2.51 0.08 -23.65
C SER A 319 1.15 -0.51 -24.03
N PHE A 320 0.12 0.31 -24.23
CA PHE A 320 -1.18 -0.17 -24.72
C PHE A 320 -1.15 -0.29 -26.25
N PRO A 321 -1.27 -1.51 -26.82
CA PRO A 321 -1.11 -1.71 -28.26
C PRO A 321 -2.39 -1.43 -29.08
N GLY A 322 -3.44 -0.93 -28.45
CA GLY A 322 -4.75 -0.66 -29.06
C GLY A 322 -5.01 0.83 -29.30
N GLU A 323 -6.28 1.16 -29.54
CA GLU A 323 -6.74 2.53 -29.78
C GLU A 323 -6.76 3.35 -28.48
N ILE A 324 -6.15 4.54 -28.49
CA ILE A 324 -6.09 5.46 -27.35
C ILE A 324 -7.02 6.65 -27.62
N VAL A 325 -7.87 6.99 -26.66
CA VAL A 325 -8.78 8.14 -26.69
C VAL A 325 -8.37 9.10 -25.57
N CYS A 326 -8.12 10.36 -25.91
CA CYS A 326 -7.72 11.36 -24.92
C CYS A 326 -8.90 12.23 -24.49
N ILE A 327 -8.91 12.58 -23.21
CA ILE A 327 -9.81 13.57 -22.62
C ILE A 327 -9.17 14.95 -22.74
N GLU A 328 -9.98 16.02 -22.82
CA GLU A 328 -9.51 17.41 -22.79
C GLU A 328 -8.55 17.65 -21.62
N GLU A 329 -7.40 18.25 -21.94
CA GLU A 329 -6.45 18.76 -20.97
C GLU A 329 -6.19 20.24 -21.26
N PRO A 330 -6.81 21.16 -20.49
CA PRO A 330 -6.74 22.59 -20.74
C PRO A 330 -5.31 23.15 -20.83
N LEU A 331 -4.34 22.55 -20.12
CA LEU A 331 -2.95 22.97 -20.20
C LEU A 331 -2.31 22.61 -21.53
N LEU A 332 -2.57 21.41 -22.05
CA LEU A 332 -2.10 21.01 -23.36
C LEU A 332 -2.76 21.83 -24.46
N ASP A 333 -4.05 22.15 -24.33
CA ASP A 333 -4.71 23.07 -25.27
C ASP A 333 -4.08 24.46 -25.25
N LYS A 334 -3.64 24.95 -24.09
CA LYS A 334 -2.89 26.22 -23.98
C LYS A 334 -1.51 26.13 -24.63
N VAL A 335 -0.81 25.01 -24.47
CA VAL A 335 0.45 24.75 -25.16
C VAL A 335 0.23 24.74 -26.68
N LEU A 336 -0.77 24.01 -27.17
CA LEU A 336 -1.11 23.93 -28.59
C LEU A 336 -1.59 25.27 -29.16
N GLY A 337 -2.30 26.09 -28.37
CA GLY A 337 -2.87 27.36 -28.80
C GLY A 337 -4.05 27.21 -29.76
N GLU A 338 -4.71 28.33 -30.09
CA GLU A 338 -5.97 28.34 -30.89
C GLU A 338 -5.85 27.66 -32.26
N GLY A 339 -4.67 27.67 -32.88
CA GLY A 339 -4.44 27.03 -34.18
C GLY A 339 -4.29 25.51 -34.13
N LEU A 340 -3.91 24.94 -32.97
CA LEU A 340 -3.64 23.50 -32.82
C LEU A 340 -4.44 22.81 -31.71
N LYS A 341 -5.25 23.53 -30.93
CA LYS A 341 -6.23 22.88 -30.05
C LYS A 341 -7.35 22.21 -30.87
N ARG A 342 -8.03 21.25 -30.27
CA ARG A 342 -9.17 20.53 -30.88
C ARG A 342 -10.32 20.45 -29.87
N ALA A 343 -11.52 20.14 -30.34
CA ALA A 343 -12.61 19.76 -29.46
C ALA A 343 -12.32 18.35 -28.88
N MET A 344 -11.77 18.31 -27.67
CA MET A 344 -11.33 17.07 -27.03
C MET A 344 -12.39 16.44 -26.12
N GLY A 345 -13.36 17.22 -25.65
CA GLY A 345 -14.40 16.78 -24.73
C GLY A 345 -13.86 16.64 -23.29
N SER A 346 -14.57 17.20 -22.32
CA SER A 346 -14.14 17.19 -20.92
C SER A 346 -14.92 16.20 -20.07
N LEU A 347 -14.21 15.58 -19.13
CA LEU A 347 -14.78 14.79 -18.05
C LEU A 347 -14.41 15.44 -16.71
N PRO A 348 -15.22 15.27 -15.65
CA PRO A 348 -14.84 15.70 -14.31
C PRO A 348 -13.54 15.02 -13.83
N ASN A 349 -12.82 15.69 -12.93
CA ASN A 349 -11.60 15.14 -12.34
C ASN A 349 -11.93 14.03 -11.33
N GLY A 350 -11.34 12.85 -11.51
CA GLY A 350 -11.50 11.72 -10.60
C GLY A 350 -10.35 11.60 -9.59
N GLY A 351 -10.65 11.21 -8.34
CA GLY A 351 -9.61 10.84 -7.37
C GLY A 351 -8.97 9.47 -7.64
N THR A 352 -9.63 8.62 -8.42
CA THR A 352 -9.18 7.26 -8.81
C THR A 352 -9.68 6.92 -10.21
N VAL A 353 -9.04 5.97 -10.88
CA VAL A 353 -9.41 5.46 -12.21
C VAL A 353 -10.89 5.06 -12.30
N ALA A 354 -11.47 4.56 -11.20
CA ALA A 354 -12.89 4.20 -11.16
C ALA A 354 -13.85 5.40 -11.30
N HIS A 355 -13.48 6.59 -10.80
CA HIS A 355 -14.26 7.81 -11.04
C HIS A 355 -14.24 8.15 -12.52
N LEU A 356 -13.07 8.03 -13.17
CA LEU A 356 -12.98 8.28 -14.60
C LEU A 356 -13.85 7.30 -15.41
N SER A 357 -13.90 6.03 -15.03
CA SER A 357 -14.84 5.05 -15.62
C SER A 357 -16.30 5.46 -15.43
N TYR A 358 -16.65 5.97 -14.24
CA TYR A 358 -17.99 6.46 -13.94
C TYR A 358 -18.38 7.66 -14.79
N TYR A 359 -17.48 8.64 -14.90
CA TYR A 359 -17.72 9.81 -15.73
C TYR A 359 -17.80 9.47 -17.21
N LEU A 360 -16.98 8.53 -17.70
CA LEU A 360 -17.07 8.04 -19.07
C LEU A 360 -18.43 7.38 -19.32
N ALA A 361 -18.94 6.55 -18.39
CA ALA A 361 -20.26 5.93 -18.52
C ALA A 361 -21.37 6.99 -18.67
N ARG A 362 -21.34 8.03 -17.83
CA ARG A 362 -22.32 9.13 -17.90
C ARG A 362 -22.13 9.99 -19.15
N HIS A 363 -20.89 10.21 -19.60
CA HIS A 363 -20.60 10.94 -20.83
C HIS A 363 -21.08 10.20 -22.09
N LEU A 364 -21.07 8.88 -22.07
CA LEU A 364 -21.68 8.04 -23.10
C LEU A 364 -23.22 8.11 -23.10
N GLY A 365 -23.85 8.72 -22.08
CA GLY A 365 -25.31 8.76 -21.92
C GLY A 365 -25.91 7.52 -21.26
N CYS A 366 -25.08 6.67 -20.63
CA CYS A 366 -25.56 5.42 -20.03
C CYS A 366 -26.41 5.68 -18.77
N ASP A 367 -27.53 4.97 -18.68
CA ASP A 367 -28.41 4.93 -17.50
C ASP A 367 -29.23 3.62 -17.53
N PRO A 368 -29.11 2.72 -16.54
CA PRO A 368 -28.34 2.85 -15.30
C PRO A 368 -26.83 2.66 -15.47
N VAL A 369 -26.07 3.14 -14.48
CA VAL A 369 -24.64 2.79 -14.29
C VAL A 369 -24.51 1.79 -13.14
N VAL A 370 -23.96 0.61 -13.43
CA VAL A 370 -23.76 -0.52 -12.50
C VAL A 370 -22.28 -0.62 -12.13
N MET A 371 -21.97 -0.72 -10.84
CA MET A 371 -20.60 -0.88 -10.34
C MET A 371 -20.36 -2.28 -9.79
N ILE A 372 -19.23 -2.90 -10.17
CA ILE A 372 -18.75 -4.16 -9.58
C ILE A 372 -17.27 -4.06 -9.21
N GLY A 373 -16.83 -4.78 -8.17
CA GLY A 373 -15.45 -4.68 -7.68
C GLY A 373 -15.11 -3.30 -7.10
N GLN A 374 -16.11 -2.44 -6.84
CA GLN A 374 -15.94 -1.10 -6.30
C GLN A 374 -15.99 -1.13 -4.78
N ASP A 375 -15.07 -1.87 -4.17
CA ASP A 375 -15.14 -2.18 -2.73
C ASP A 375 -14.94 -0.95 -1.83
N LEU A 376 -14.01 -0.05 -2.20
CA LEU A 376 -13.62 1.11 -1.37
C LEU A 376 -13.32 0.75 0.10
N GLY A 377 -12.77 -0.46 0.30
CA GLY A 377 -12.45 -1.02 1.60
C GLY A 377 -11.91 -2.44 1.48
N PHE A 378 -11.49 -3.00 2.61
CA PHE A 378 -10.80 -4.29 2.69
C PHE A 378 -11.77 -5.46 2.89
N THR A 379 -12.57 -5.74 1.86
CA THR A 379 -13.57 -6.81 1.88
C THR A 379 -12.96 -8.16 2.25
N ASP A 380 -13.54 -8.81 3.27
CA ASP A 380 -13.12 -10.11 3.78
C ASP A 380 -11.61 -10.17 4.15
N GLY A 381 -11.06 -9.04 4.62
CA GLY A 381 -9.66 -8.92 5.09
C GLY A 381 -8.62 -8.90 3.98
N GLN A 382 -8.99 -8.51 2.76
CA GLN A 382 -8.12 -8.48 1.58
C GLN A 382 -7.83 -7.04 1.15
N TYR A 383 -6.57 -6.72 0.90
CA TYR A 383 -6.16 -5.49 0.23
C TYR A 383 -6.28 -5.63 -1.29
N TYR A 384 -5.85 -6.77 -1.82
CA TYR A 384 -5.93 -7.07 -3.25
C TYR A 384 -6.93 -8.19 -3.54
N GLY A 385 -7.54 -8.13 -4.73
CA GLY A 385 -8.38 -9.23 -5.21
C GLY A 385 -7.60 -10.53 -5.40
N ALA A 386 -8.29 -11.66 -5.23
CA ALA A 386 -7.73 -12.99 -5.41
C ALA A 386 -7.04 -13.15 -6.78
N GLY A 387 -5.76 -13.55 -6.79
CA GLY A 387 -4.98 -13.73 -8.02
C GLY A 387 -4.30 -12.45 -8.54
N ALA A 388 -4.26 -11.37 -7.76
CA ALA A 388 -3.56 -10.15 -8.09
C ALA A 388 -2.06 -10.38 -8.36
N ALA A 389 -1.45 -9.52 -9.19
CA ALA A 389 -0.05 -9.66 -9.59
C ALA A 389 0.93 -9.67 -8.40
N ILE A 390 0.62 -8.96 -7.32
CA ILE A 390 1.41 -8.92 -6.09
C ILE A 390 1.52 -10.29 -5.40
N HIS A 391 0.52 -11.17 -5.56
CA HIS A 391 0.56 -12.54 -5.03
C HIS A 391 1.71 -13.34 -5.66
N ARG A 392 2.11 -13.04 -6.90
CA ARG A 392 3.29 -13.63 -7.54
C ARG A 392 4.59 -13.10 -6.96
N VAL A 393 4.65 -11.80 -6.63
CA VAL A 393 5.83 -11.20 -5.97
C VAL A 393 6.04 -11.81 -4.58
N TRP A 394 4.96 -12.02 -3.84
CA TRP A 394 5.00 -12.68 -2.53
C TRP A 394 5.19 -14.19 -2.59
N SER A 395 5.08 -14.80 -3.79
CA SER A 395 5.04 -16.26 -3.94
C SER A 395 6.25 -16.97 -3.34
N GLY A 396 7.45 -16.37 -3.41
CA GLY A 396 8.65 -16.90 -2.79
C GLY A 396 8.55 -17.02 -1.27
N GLU A 397 7.89 -16.05 -0.63
CA GLU A 397 7.77 -15.94 0.84
C GLU A 397 6.70 -16.89 1.42
N LEU A 398 5.77 -17.39 0.59
CA LEU A 398 4.60 -18.16 1.02
C LEU A 398 4.97 -19.53 1.58
N ASN A 399 4.61 -19.81 2.83
CA ASN A 399 4.76 -21.13 3.46
C ASN A 399 3.69 -21.31 4.56
N ALA A 400 3.71 -22.42 5.29
CA ALA A 400 2.70 -22.68 6.31
C ALA A 400 2.70 -21.70 7.49
N HIS A 401 3.76 -20.93 7.74
CA HIS A 401 3.80 -19.88 8.76
C HIS A 401 3.78 -18.46 8.18
N ASN A 402 3.64 -18.35 6.85
CA ASN A 402 3.56 -17.08 6.13
C ASN A 402 2.60 -17.27 4.97
N THR A 403 1.31 -17.34 5.29
CA THR A 403 0.23 -17.63 4.34
C THR A 403 -0.14 -16.41 3.52
N LEU A 404 -0.88 -16.61 2.43
CA LEU A 404 -1.34 -15.49 1.60
C LEU A 404 -2.36 -14.64 2.36
N GLU A 405 -3.21 -15.27 3.17
CA GLU A 405 -4.15 -14.62 4.09
C GLU A 405 -3.44 -13.68 5.07
N MET A 406 -2.29 -14.13 5.60
CA MET A 406 -1.49 -13.35 6.52
C MET A 406 -0.84 -12.14 5.83
N LEU A 407 -0.30 -12.30 4.62
CA LEU A 407 0.31 -11.19 3.88
C LEU A 407 -0.71 -10.13 3.45
N GLU A 408 -1.92 -10.54 3.06
CA GLU A 408 -3.04 -9.61 2.81
C GLU A 408 -3.40 -8.82 4.08
N TRP A 409 -3.54 -9.51 5.22
CA TRP A 409 -3.82 -8.83 6.49
C TRP A 409 -2.68 -7.89 6.90
N GLN A 410 -1.42 -8.33 6.82
CA GLN A 410 -0.27 -7.49 7.15
C GLN A 410 -0.19 -6.25 6.25
N ARG A 411 -0.55 -6.37 4.97
CA ARG A 411 -0.62 -5.21 4.07
C ARG A 411 -1.60 -4.15 4.58
N ILE A 412 -2.75 -4.57 5.12
CA ILE A 412 -3.74 -3.69 5.74
C ILE A 412 -3.21 -3.14 7.07
N ALA A 413 -2.75 -4.02 7.95
CA ALA A 413 -2.33 -3.68 9.32
C ALA A 413 -1.13 -2.72 9.37
N ARG A 414 -0.24 -2.77 8.37
CA ARG A 414 0.86 -1.80 8.21
C ARG A 414 0.40 -0.34 8.02
N MET A 415 -0.87 -0.10 7.70
CA MET A 415 -1.46 1.23 7.57
C MET A 415 -2.39 1.58 8.74
N LYS A 416 -2.24 0.93 9.90
CA LYS A 416 -3.15 1.04 11.06
C LYS A 416 -3.58 2.46 11.41
N SER A 417 -2.67 3.43 11.36
CA SER A 417 -2.94 4.85 11.66
C SER A 417 -3.84 5.56 10.64
N LEU A 418 -3.99 4.99 9.45
CA LEU A 418 -4.81 5.49 8.34
C LEU A 418 -6.10 4.67 8.17
N LEU A 419 -6.29 3.59 8.92
CA LEU A 419 -7.49 2.75 8.82
C LEU A 419 -8.70 3.46 9.46
N ARG A 420 -9.85 3.34 8.81
CA ARG A 420 -11.13 3.84 9.26
C ARG A 420 -12.13 2.68 9.29
N PRO A 421 -12.84 2.46 10.41
CA PRO A 421 -13.91 1.48 10.45
C PRO A 421 -15.09 1.94 9.59
N MET A 422 -15.63 1.04 8.78
CA MET A 422 -16.81 1.26 7.94
C MET A 422 -17.77 0.07 8.05
N THR A 423 -18.98 0.27 7.55
CA THR A 423 -19.97 -0.80 7.41
C THR A 423 -20.05 -1.22 5.95
N ASP A 424 -19.99 -2.51 5.70
CA ASP A 424 -20.13 -3.06 4.37
C ASP A 424 -21.59 -3.03 3.88
N ILE A 425 -21.81 -3.34 2.60
CA ILE A 425 -23.15 -3.39 1.98
C ILE A 425 -24.13 -4.38 2.66
N HIS A 426 -23.63 -5.28 3.52
CA HIS A 426 -24.43 -6.26 4.25
C HIS A 426 -24.56 -5.93 5.75
N GLY A 427 -24.12 -4.75 6.20
CA GLY A 427 -24.22 -4.33 7.58
C GLY A 427 -23.10 -4.81 8.51
N ARG A 428 -22.03 -5.43 7.99
CA ARG A 428 -20.90 -5.95 8.79
C ARG A 428 -19.78 -4.94 8.94
N ARG A 429 -18.95 -5.10 9.97
CA ARG A 429 -17.78 -4.22 10.16
C ARG A 429 -16.68 -4.56 9.16
N MET A 430 -16.06 -3.52 8.63
CA MET A 430 -14.86 -3.63 7.81
C MET A 430 -13.95 -2.42 8.03
N PHE A 431 -12.75 -2.46 7.43
CA PHE A 431 -11.86 -1.31 7.37
C PHE A 431 -11.78 -0.76 5.95
N THR A 432 -11.62 0.56 5.85
CA THR A 432 -11.08 1.26 4.68
C THR A 432 -9.82 2.02 5.11
N ASP A 433 -9.01 2.51 4.17
CA ASP A 433 -8.00 3.52 4.47
C ASP A 433 -8.53 4.94 4.23
N GLU A 434 -7.76 5.94 4.65
CA GLU A 434 -8.07 7.35 4.49
C GLU A 434 -8.25 7.76 3.02
N GLN A 435 -7.48 7.18 2.10
CA GLN A 435 -7.54 7.50 0.67
C GLN A 435 -8.83 7.00 0.03
N MET A 436 -9.21 5.74 0.25
CA MET A 436 -10.47 5.19 -0.24
C MET A 436 -11.69 5.86 0.42
N ALA A 437 -11.56 6.36 1.64
CA ALA A 437 -12.61 7.17 2.26
C ALA A 437 -12.81 8.52 1.55
N THR A 438 -11.76 9.16 1.02
CA THR A 438 -11.93 10.37 0.19
C THR A 438 -12.56 10.04 -1.16
N TYR A 439 -12.22 8.87 -1.73
CA TYR A 439 -12.87 8.39 -2.96
C TYR A 439 -14.36 8.12 -2.76
N LEU A 440 -14.74 7.49 -1.64
CA LEU A 440 -16.13 7.26 -1.30
C LEU A 440 -16.91 8.58 -1.20
N ALA A 441 -16.37 9.58 -0.50
CA ALA A 441 -17.02 10.88 -0.36
C ALA A 441 -17.25 11.58 -1.72
N GLN A 442 -16.29 11.46 -2.64
CA GLN A 442 -16.44 11.99 -4.00
C GLN A 442 -17.52 11.22 -4.79
N PHE A 443 -17.46 9.89 -4.80
CA PHE A 443 -18.49 9.05 -5.43
C PHE A 443 -19.90 9.35 -4.90
N GLU A 444 -20.10 9.44 -3.59
CA GLU A 444 -21.41 9.74 -3.01
C GLU A 444 -21.91 11.14 -3.40
N ALA A 445 -21.02 12.12 -3.52
CA ALA A 445 -21.36 13.44 -4.05
C ALA A 445 -21.76 13.38 -5.53
N ASP A 446 -21.15 12.50 -6.32
CA ASP A 446 -21.50 12.28 -7.72
C ASP A 446 -22.85 11.56 -7.87
N PHE A 447 -23.07 10.49 -7.11
CA PHE A 447 -24.31 9.73 -7.09
C PHE A 447 -25.50 10.57 -6.63
N LEU A 448 -25.28 11.45 -5.65
CA LEU A 448 -26.30 12.40 -5.22
C LEU A 448 -26.73 13.35 -6.34
N ARG A 449 -25.77 13.89 -7.11
CA ARG A 449 -26.09 14.77 -8.25
C ARG A 449 -26.85 14.03 -9.35
N ASP A 450 -26.50 12.76 -9.57
CA ASP A 450 -27.16 11.92 -10.56
C ASP A 450 -28.59 11.56 -10.12
N SER A 451 -28.78 11.19 -8.86
CA SER A 451 -30.09 10.94 -8.26
C SER A 451 -30.99 12.18 -8.30
N GLU A 452 -30.44 13.38 -8.04
CA GLU A 452 -31.16 14.66 -8.19
C GLU A 452 -31.59 14.94 -9.65
N ARG A 453 -30.89 14.37 -10.64
CA ARG A 453 -31.24 14.43 -12.07
C ARG A 453 -32.18 13.31 -12.50
N GLY A 454 -32.57 12.41 -11.60
CA GLY A 454 -33.40 11.25 -11.90
C GLY A 454 -32.66 10.09 -12.57
N MET A 455 -31.32 10.11 -12.57
CA MET A 455 -30.50 9.02 -13.12
C MET A 455 -30.26 7.94 -12.06
N THR A 456 -30.02 6.72 -12.52
CA THR A 456 -29.91 5.53 -11.68
C THR A 456 -28.47 5.05 -11.57
N THR A 457 -28.01 4.83 -10.34
CA THR A 457 -26.72 4.18 -10.04
C THR A 457 -26.97 2.94 -9.19
N ILE A 458 -26.42 1.81 -9.63
CA ILE A 458 -26.57 0.50 -8.99
C ILE A 458 -25.23 0.07 -8.39
N ASP A 459 -25.22 -0.22 -7.10
CA ASP A 459 -24.09 -0.83 -6.42
C ASP A 459 -24.25 -2.36 -6.42
N ALA A 460 -23.69 -2.98 -7.47
CA ALA A 460 -23.63 -4.43 -7.62
C ALA A 460 -22.28 -5.00 -7.18
N THR A 461 -21.60 -4.33 -6.24
CA THR A 461 -20.30 -4.77 -5.75
C THR A 461 -20.40 -6.10 -4.99
N GLU A 462 -21.53 -6.38 -4.34
CA GLU A 462 -21.74 -7.59 -3.52
C GLU A 462 -20.65 -7.78 -2.44
N GLY A 463 -20.10 -6.66 -1.99
CA GLY A 463 -19.00 -6.48 -1.06
C GLY A 463 -18.69 -5.00 -0.91
N GLY A 464 -17.65 -4.68 -0.16
CA GLY A 464 -17.20 -3.31 0.02
C GLY A 464 -18.11 -2.46 0.90
N VAL A 465 -17.69 -1.21 1.06
CA VAL A 465 -18.39 -0.20 1.85
C VAL A 465 -19.75 0.10 1.22
N SER A 466 -20.78 0.23 2.07
CA SER A 466 -22.10 0.70 1.65
C SER A 466 -22.04 2.12 1.10
N LYS A 467 -22.61 2.36 -0.09
CA LYS A 467 -22.53 3.65 -0.80
C LYS A 467 -23.89 4.34 -0.79
N ARG A 468 -23.95 5.56 -0.26
CA ARG A 468 -25.18 6.38 -0.27
C ARG A 468 -25.59 6.77 -1.70
N HIS A 469 -26.88 7.04 -1.89
CA HIS A 469 -27.47 7.47 -3.17
C HIS A 469 -27.34 6.46 -4.32
N THR A 470 -27.17 5.18 -3.99
CA THR A 470 -27.17 4.06 -4.93
C THR A 470 -28.28 3.06 -4.59
N THR A 471 -28.65 2.22 -5.55
CA THR A 471 -29.49 1.04 -5.30
C THR A 471 -28.60 -0.19 -5.15
N ALA A 472 -28.60 -0.84 -3.99
CA ALA A 472 -27.86 -2.07 -3.74
C ALA A 472 -28.64 -3.30 -4.25
N MET A 473 -28.05 -4.07 -5.17
CA MET A 473 -28.61 -5.34 -5.69
C MET A 473 -27.49 -6.20 -6.31
N GLY A 474 -27.73 -7.49 -6.56
CA GLY A 474 -26.73 -8.36 -7.20
C GLY A 474 -26.52 -8.03 -8.68
N LEU A 475 -25.33 -8.35 -9.24
CA LEU A 475 -25.09 -8.08 -10.68
C LEU A 475 -26.05 -8.88 -11.58
N GLU A 476 -26.39 -10.11 -11.19
CA GLU A 476 -27.32 -10.95 -11.95
C GLU A 476 -28.71 -10.29 -12.08
N GLU A 477 -29.20 -9.69 -10.99
CA GLU A 477 -30.45 -8.93 -10.94
C GLU A 477 -30.35 -7.67 -11.81
N ALA A 478 -29.27 -6.89 -11.67
CA ALA A 478 -29.05 -5.69 -12.47
C ALA A 478 -28.97 -5.97 -13.98
N LEU A 479 -28.44 -7.14 -14.37
CA LEU A 479 -28.37 -7.56 -15.77
C LEU A 479 -29.67 -8.15 -16.30
N ALA A 480 -30.60 -8.60 -15.44
CA ALA A 480 -31.87 -9.19 -15.87
C ALA A 480 -32.69 -8.21 -16.71
N ASP A 481 -32.74 -6.94 -16.30
CA ASP A 481 -33.47 -5.87 -17.00
C ASP A 481 -32.88 -5.55 -18.38
N THR A 482 -31.58 -5.81 -18.58
CA THR A 482 -30.89 -5.59 -19.86
C THR A 482 -31.23 -6.64 -20.93
N ARG A 483 -31.86 -7.76 -20.54
CA ARG A 483 -32.27 -8.84 -21.47
C ARG A 483 -33.35 -8.41 -22.45
N HIS A 484 -33.96 -7.25 -22.25
CA HIS A 484 -34.92 -6.66 -23.18
C HIS A 484 -34.36 -5.48 -23.99
N GLY A 485 -33.11 -5.07 -23.72
CA GLY A 485 -32.41 -4.00 -24.43
C GLY A 485 -31.86 -4.41 -25.80
N GLY A 486 -31.70 -3.43 -26.69
CA GLY A 486 -31.06 -3.60 -28.00
C GLY A 486 -29.53 -3.78 -27.90
N LYS A 487 -28.89 -4.14 -29.02
CA LYS A 487 -27.42 -4.22 -29.08
C LYS A 487 -26.80 -2.82 -29.01
N VAL A 488 -25.78 -2.66 -28.18
CA VAL A 488 -24.98 -1.43 -28.10
C VAL A 488 -24.03 -1.37 -29.30
N SER A 489 -23.93 -0.20 -29.93
CA SER A 489 -23.03 0.05 -31.05
C SER A 489 -22.20 1.29 -30.77
N LEU A 490 -20.88 1.14 -30.74
CA LEU A 490 -19.96 2.25 -30.51
C LEU A 490 -19.56 2.91 -31.84
N PRO A 491 -19.37 4.24 -31.88
CA PRO A 491 -18.95 4.95 -33.08
C PRO A 491 -17.54 4.52 -33.49
N VAL A 492 -17.25 4.48 -34.80
CA VAL A 492 -15.90 4.27 -35.33
C VAL A 492 -15.12 5.57 -35.20
N SER A 493 -13.87 5.51 -34.74
CA SER A 493 -13.13 6.72 -34.43
C SER A 493 -12.52 7.41 -35.66
N SER A 494 -12.38 8.74 -35.57
CA SER A 494 -11.79 9.58 -36.62
C SER A 494 -10.29 9.86 -36.40
N ALA A 495 -9.43 8.86 -36.61
CA ALA A 495 -7.97 9.07 -36.51
C ALA A 495 -7.47 10.11 -37.54
N LYS A 496 -6.62 11.07 -37.13
CA LYS A 496 -6.04 12.12 -38.02
C LYS A 496 -4.50 12.07 -38.07
N SER A 497 -3.98 12.41 -39.25
CA SER A 497 -2.64 12.08 -39.77
C SER A 497 -1.46 12.87 -39.19
N GLY A 498 -0.23 12.37 -39.46
CA GLY A 498 1.07 12.88 -38.98
C GLY A 498 1.51 14.29 -39.44
N GLN A 499 0.71 15.02 -40.23
CA GLN A 499 1.04 16.41 -40.62
C GLN A 499 0.96 17.41 -39.46
N ARG A 500 0.24 17.10 -38.37
CA ARG A 500 0.05 18.00 -37.23
C ARG A 500 1.27 18.07 -36.31
N ILE A 501 2.08 17.02 -36.22
CA ILE A 501 3.22 16.92 -35.29
C ILE A 501 4.28 17.98 -35.57
N ASN A 502 4.51 18.34 -36.84
CA ASN A 502 5.46 19.41 -37.18
C ASN A 502 5.02 20.78 -36.63
N ALA A 503 3.73 21.13 -36.77
CA ALA A 503 3.22 22.38 -36.22
C ALA A 503 3.26 22.42 -34.69
N VAL A 504 3.07 21.26 -34.03
CA VAL A 504 3.24 21.14 -32.57
C VAL A 504 4.68 21.45 -32.18
N ARG A 505 5.68 20.95 -32.93
CA ARG A 505 7.10 21.24 -32.66
C ARG A 505 7.41 22.73 -32.76
N ASP A 506 6.94 23.38 -33.82
CA ASP A 506 7.13 24.84 -34.00
C ASP A 506 6.50 25.64 -32.85
N ARG A 507 5.35 25.16 -32.36
CA ARG A 507 4.65 25.76 -31.22
C ARG A 507 5.43 25.60 -29.91
N LEU A 508 6.01 24.43 -29.65
CA LEU A 508 6.88 24.20 -28.49
C LEU A 508 8.11 25.13 -28.53
N ASP A 509 8.73 25.30 -29.70
CA ASP A 509 9.86 26.22 -29.89
C ASP A 509 9.46 27.69 -29.63
N ALA A 510 8.28 28.11 -30.06
CA ALA A 510 7.76 29.45 -29.78
C ALA A 510 7.56 29.69 -28.28
N ILE A 511 6.91 28.77 -27.56
CA ILE A 511 6.69 28.89 -26.11
C ILE A 511 8.03 28.86 -25.36
N ALA A 512 8.99 28.03 -25.78
CA ALA A 512 10.32 27.99 -25.16
C ALA A 512 11.04 29.35 -25.28
N ARG A 513 10.95 30.02 -26.44
CA ARG A 513 11.49 31.39 -26.61
C ARG A 513 10.80 32.41 -25.72
N ASP A 514 9.48 32.37 -25.61
CA ASP A 514 8.74 33.30 -24.77
C ASP A 514 9.01 33.06 -23.27
N ALA A 515 9.14 31.80 -22.84
CA ALA A 515 9.54 31.46 -21.48
C ALA A 515 10.95 32.01 -21.15
N GLU A 516 11.89 31.95 -22.09
CA GLU A 516 13.21 32.57 -21.92
C GLU A 516 13.12 34.11 -21.78
N ASN A 517 12.24 34.75 -22.54
CA ASN A 517 11.98 36.18 -22.40
C ASN A 517 11.43 36.52 -21.01
N ILE A 518 10.49 35.73 -20.48
CA ILE A 518 9.95 35.90 -19.11
C ILE A 518 11.07 35.75 -18.08
N ARG A 519 11.90 34.71 -18.20
CA ARG A 519 13.05 34.48 -17.29
C ARG A 519 13.99 35.69 -17.25
N ALA A 520 14.36 36.22 -18.41
CA ALA A 520 15.25 37.38 -18.53
C ALA A 520 14.63 38.65 -17.93
N GLN A 521 13.35 38.92 -18.22
CA GLN A 521 12.62 40.08 -17.68
C GLN A 521 12.41 39.98 -16.16
N SER A 522 12.12 38.79 -15.62
CA SER A 522 12.03 38.56 -14.17
C SER A 522 13.38 38.82 -13.48
N GLN A 523 14.50 38.42 -14.09
CA GLN A 523 15.83 38.73 -13.55
C GLN A 523 16.10 40.24 -13.46
N GLU A 524 15.69 41.01 -14.48
CA GLU A 524 15.78 42.48 -14.45
C GLU A 524 14.86 43.09 -13.37
N THR A 525 13.68 42.52 -13.18
CA THR A 525 12.72 42.94 -12.15
C THR A 525 13.29 42.72 -10.74
N ILE A 526 13.88 41.55 -10.46
CA ILE A 526 14.54 41.24 -9.19
C ILE A 526 15.64 42.26 -8.88
N TYR A 527 16.48 42.57 -9.87
CA TYR A 527 17.53 43.59 -9.72
C TYR A 527 16.93 44.97 -9.38
N THR A 528 15.84 45.35 -10.06
CA THR A 528 15.15 46.63 -9.84
C THR A 528 14.52 46.70 -8.44
N LEU A 529 13.86 45.63 -7.98
CA LEU A 529 13.27 45.53 -6.63
C LEU A 529 14.34 45.57 -5.52
N LYS A 530 15.48 44.90 -5.69
CA LYS A 530 16.61 44.97 -4.73
C LYS A 530 17.16 46.40 -4.60
N ARG A 531 17.18 47.17 -5.68
CA ARG A 531 17.53 48.61 -5.64
C ARG A 531 16.49 49.47 -4.93
N MET A 532 15.21 49.09 -4.93
CA MET A 532 14.18 49.79 -4.16
C MET A 532 14.40 49.64 -2.66
N ILE A 533 14.81 48.45 -2.19
CA ILE A 533 15.19 48.22 -0.78
C ILE A 533 16.43 49.08 -0.42
N ALA A 534 17.44 49.09 -1.28
CA ALA A 534 18.67 49.86 -1.06
C ALA A 534 18.46 51.40 -1.08
N ALA A 535 17.34 51.89 -1.61
CA ALA A 535 17.05 53.33 -1.69
C ALA A 535 16.60 53.96 -0.36
N GLY A 536 16.43 53.17 0.72
CA GLY A 536 16.42 53.65 2.11
C GLY A 536 15.43 54.78 2.43
N GLY A 537 14.25 54.82 1.79
CA GLY A 537 13.20 55.82 2.03
C GLY A 537 13.13 56.99 1.02
N ASP A 538 14.00 57.04 0.00
CA ASP A 538 13.93 58.04 -1.08
C ASP A 538 12.72 57.78 -2.01
N GLN A 539 11.56 58.34 -1.66
CA GLN A 539 10.29 58.12 -2.38
C GLN A 539 10.33 58.54 -3.85
N LYS A 540 11.18 59.51 -4.24
CA LYS A 540 11.31 59.96 -5.63
C LYS A 540 12.09 58.95 -6.47
N LYS A 541 13.14 58.34 -5.90
CA LYS A 541 13.85 57.22 -6.55
C LYS A 541 12.99 55.95 -6.59
N ILE A 542 12.27 55.65 -5.51
CA ILE A 542 11.36 54.49 -5.43
C ILE A 542 10.25 54.60 -6.49
N GLY A 543 9.62 55.77 -6.65
CA GLY A 543 8.60 55.99 -7.68
C GLY A 543 9.06 55.67 -9.10
N LYS A 544 10.26 56.15 -9.48
CA LYS A 544 10.85 55.83 -10.81
C LYS A 544 11.13 54.34 -11.00
N LEU A 545 11.53 53.64 -9.93
CA LEU A 545 11.77 52.20 -9.98
C LEU A 545 10.46 51.41 -10.08
N ILE A 546 9.38 51.87 -9.44
CA ILE A 546 8.02 51.29 -9.57
C ILE A 546 7.54 51.36 -11.02
N ASP A 547 7.69 52.51 -11.69
CA ASP A 547 7.29 52.67 -13.10
C ASP A 547 8.05 51.69 -14.01
N LYS A 548 9.35 51.49 -13.73
CA LYS A 548 10.17 50.50 -14.45
C LYS A 548 9.66 49.07 -14.21
N VAL A 549 9.36 48.69 -12.96
CA VAL A 549 8.80 47.37 -12.62
C VAL A 549 7.46 47.14 -13.31
N ASN A 550 6.56 48.14 -13.30
CA ASN A 550 5.27 48.06 -13.99
C ASN A 550 5.44 47.86 -15.49
N THR A 551 6.38 48.58 -16.12
CA THR A 551 6.67 48.42 -17.56
C THR A 551 7.16 47.00 -17.88
N ILE A 552 8.04 46.42 -17.06
CA ILE A 552 8.52 45.04 -17.25
C ILE A 552 7.37 44.05 -17.05
N ARG A 553 6.57 44.23 -16.00
CA ARG A 553 5.38 43.40 -15.73
C ARG A 553 4.44 43.39 -16.92
N ASP A 554 4.15 44.55 -17.51
CA ASP A 554 3.19 44.65 -18.61
C ASP A 554 3.72 43.93 -19.87
N ARG A 555 5.05 43.91 -20.10
CA ARG A 555 5.68 43.09 -21.16
C ARG A 555 5.59 41.59 -20.88
N VAL A 556 5.82 41.17 -19.65
CA VAL A 556 5.72 39.75 -19.24
C VAL A 556 4.29 39.25 -19.37
N VAL A 557 3.31 40.03 -18.90
CA VAL A 557 1.87 39.70 -19.00
C VAL A 557 1.39 39.68 -20.45
N ALA A 558 2.01 40.46 -21.35
CA ALA A 558 1.70 40.42 -22.77
C ALA A 558 2.06 39.09 -23.45
N LEU A 559 2.99 38.30 -22.88
CA LEU A 559 3.33 36.93 -23.32
C LEU A 559 2.30 35.92 -22.79
N LYS A 560 1.02 36.16 -23.10
CA LYS A 560 -0.17 35.57 -22.44
C LYS A 560 -0.07 34.07 -22.16
N GLU A 561 0.27 33.25 -23.15
CA GLU A 561 0.29 31.80 -23.02
C GLU A 561 1.48 31.31 -22.20
N ALA A 562 2.69 31.79 -22.52
CA ALA A 562 3.91 31.43 -21.78
C ALA A 562 3.86 31.92 -20.33
N TYR A 563 3.31 33.10 -20.09
CA TYR A 563 3.10 33.63 -18.74
C TYR A 563 2.12 32.76 -17.95
N ALA A 564 0.98 32.41 -18.54
CA ALA A 564 0.01 31.57 -17.85
C ALA A 564 0.53 30.15 -17.56
N LEU A 565 1.33 29.56 -18.46
CA LEU A 565 1.99 28.28 -18.22
C LEU A 565 3.08 28.40 -17.14
N THR A 566 3.81 29.52 -17.11
CA THR A 566 4.81 29.79 -16.07
C THR A 566 4.16 29.89 -14.68
N GLU A 567 3.02 30.57 -14.56
CA GLU A 567 2.26 30.64 -13.31
C GLU A 567 1.73 29.26 -12.88
N PHE A 568 1.38 28.39 -13.82
CA PHE A 568 0.98 27.01 -13.52
C PHE A 568 2.14 26.19 -12.94
N VAL A 569 3.33 26.25 -13.56
CA VAL A 569 4.54 25.62 -13.01
C VAL A 569 4.89 26.22 -11.64
N ASN A 570 4.55 27.49 -11.41
CA ASN A 570 4.78 28.22 -10.15
C ASN A 570 3.65 28.11 -9.08
N GLN A 571 2.80 27.07 -9.11
CA GLN A 571 1.69 26.95 -8.16
C GLN A 571 2.11 27.05 -6.67
N THR A 572 3.25 26.46 -6.31
CA THR A 572 3.80 26.56 -4.94
C THR A 572 4.15 28.00 -4.57
N GLY A 573 4.74 28.76 -5.51
CA GLY A 573 5.03 30.17 -5.31
C GLY A 573 3.77 31.01 -5.16
N VAL A 574 2.71 30.71 -5.92
CA VAL A 574 1.39 31.38 -5.79
C VAL A 574 0.79 31.15 -4.40
N LEU A 575 0.82 29.92 -3.88
CA LEU A 575 0.33 29.63 -2.52
C LEU A 575 1.18 30.34 -1.45
N ASN A 576 2.50 30.34 -1.59
CA ASN A 576 3.41 31.01 -0.66
C ASN A 576 3.23 32.54 -0.69
N ARG A 577 2.98 33.12 -1.86
CA ARG A 577 2.59 34.52 -2.00
C ARG A 577 1.29 34.82 -1.27
N PHE A 578 0.26 33.98 -1.43
CA PHE A 578 -1.00 34.14 -0.70
C PHE A 578 -0.79 34.11 0.83
N ARG A 579 0.04 33.19 1.33
CA ARG A 579 0.43 33.13 2.75
C ARG A 579 1.14 34.41 3.20
N ALA A 580 2.08 34.91 2.41
CA ALA A 580 2.82 36.14 2.72
C ALA A 580 1.91 37.39 2.71
N ASP A 581 1.03 37.51 1.72
CA ASP A 581 0.04 38.61 1.63
C ASP A 581 -0.86 38.61 2.87
N ARG A 582 -1.35 37.44 3.27
CA ARG A 582 -2.17 37.26 4.46
C ARG A 582 -1.41 37.63 5.74
N ALA A 583 -0.15 37.24 5.87
CA ALA A 583 0.68 37.61 7.01
C ALA A 583 0.90 39.14 7.13
N ILE A 584 1.08 39.84 6.01
CA ILE A 584 1.23 41.31 5.96
C ILE A 584 -0.08 42.05 6.26
N GLU A 585 -1.22 41.49 5.85
CA GLU A 585 -2.56 42.07 6.11
C GLU A 585 -2.96 41.94 7.59
N ILE A 586 -2.64 40.80 8.23
CA ILE A 586 -2.96 40.52 9.64
C ILE A 586 -2.10 41.34 10.62
N ASP A 587 -0.89 41.72 10.23
CA ASP A 587 0.04 42.47 11.09
C ASP A 587 -0.30 43.97 11.09
N SER A 588 -1.25 44.36 11.93
CA SER A 588 -1.75 45.74 12.07
C SER A 588 -0.77 46.69 12.78
N ALA A 589 0.34 46.18 13.33
CA ALA A 589 1.35 46.94 14.04
C ALA A 589 2.52 47.41 13.14
N LEU A 590 2.50 47.06 11.84
CA LEU A 590 3.56 47.48 10.91
C LEU A 590 3.46 48.96 10.58
N ASP A 591 4.54 49.68 10.84
CA ASP A 591 4.76 51.03 10.30
C ASP A 591 4.68 51.00 8.76
N PRO A 592 4.16 52.05 8.09
CA PRO A 592 4.03 52.07 6.63
C PRO A 592 5.32 51.77 5.86
N ILE A 593 6.49 52.18 6.38
CA ILE A 593 7.78 51.91 5.75
C ILE A 593 8.14 50.43 5.87
N GLU A 594 7.91 49.84 7.05
CA GLU A 594 8.18 48.42 7.28
C GLU A 594 7.21 47.51 6.50
N ARG A 595 5.94 47.91 6.38
CA ARG A 595 4.97 47.26 5.50
C ARG A 595 5.41 47.32 4.04
N GLN A 596 5.87 48.48 3.56
CA GLN A 596 6.39 48.64 2.19
C GLN A 596 7.64 47.75 1.96
N ARG A 597 8.55 47.68 2.93
CA ARG A 597 9.73 46.79 2.86
C ARG A 597 9.34 45.31 2.76
N LYS A 598 8.47 44.82 3.67
CA LYS A 598 7.99 43.44 3.65
C LYS A 598 7.25 43.10 2.34
N GLN A 599 6.51 44.06 1.77
CA GLN A 599 5.87 43.91 0.45
C GLN A 599 6.90 43.73 -0.67
N ILE A 600 7.95 44.55 -0.71
CA ILE A 600 9.03 44.46 -1.72
C ILE A 600 9.82 43.14 -1.56
N GLU A 601 10.16 42.73 -0.34
CA GLU A 601 10.83 41.44 -0.06
C GLU A 601 9.97 40.24 -0.50
N ARG A 602 8.65 40.31 -0.28
CA ARG A 602 7.68 39.34 -0.79
C ARG A 602 7.62 39.34 -2.32
N ASP A 603 7.65 40.52 -2.97
CA ASP A 603 7.64 40.62 -4.43
C ASP A 603 8.92 40.06 -5.05
N ILE A 604 10.09 40.30 -4.45
CA ILE A 604 11.37 39.71 -4.89
C ILE A 604 11.27 38.18 -4.93
N ARG A 605 10.85 37.56 -3.83
CA ARG A 605 10.69 36.09 -3.75
C ARG A 605 9.71 35.58 -4.80
N ASN A 606 8.58 36.27 -4.99
CA ASN A 606 7.60 35.87 -5.99
C ASN A 606 8.16 35.92 -7.43
N VAL A 607 8.93 36.96 -7.75
CA VAL A 607 9.56 37.10 -9.08
C VAL A 607 10.71 36.11 -9.26
N GLU A 608 11.46 35.78 -8.20
CA GLU A 608 12.45 34.69 -8.20
C GLU A 608 11.80 33.35 -8.57
N TRP A 609 10.69 32.98 -7.92
CA TRP A 609 9.96 31.77 -8.29
C TRP A 609 9.40 31.81 -9.73
N THR A 610 8.92 32.96 -10.18
CA THR A 610 8.45 33.14 -11.57
C THR A 610 9.58 32.93 -12.58
N ARG A 611 10.79 33.44 -12.29
CA ARG A 611 11.97 33.23 -13.13
C ARG A 611 12.33 31.76 -13.22
N ASP A 612 12.38 31.07 -12.08
CA ASP A 612 12.80 29.66 -12.02
C ASP A 612 11.76 28.76 -12.72
N ALA A 613 10.47 29.04 -12.52
CA ALA A 613 9.39 28.37 -13.24
C ALA A 613 9.45 28.60 -14.76
N ALA A 614 9.84 29.79 -15.22
CA ALA A 614 10.02 30.08 -16.64
C ALA A 614 11.21 29.31 -17.25
N ALA A 615 12.30 29.16 -16.48
CA ALA A 615 13.45 28.35 -16.89
C ALA A 615 13.10 26.86 -17.00
N GLU A 616 12.31 26.35 -16.05
CA GLU A 616 11.80 24.97 -16.07
C GLU A 616 10.87 24.75 -17.26
N LEU A 617 9.89 25.66 -17.47
CA LEU A 617 8.98 25.61 -18.61
C LEU A 617 9.74 25.53 -19.94
N ARG A 618 10.78 26.36 -20.12
CA ARG A 618 11.64 26.34 -21.32
C ARG A 618 12.26 24.96 -21.53
N THR A 619 12.83 24.37 -20.48
CA THR A 619 13.48 23.06 -20.53
C THR A 619 12.49 21.97 -20.88
N GLN A 620 11.31 21.95 -20.27
CA GLN A 620 10.29 20.94 -20.57
C GLN A 620 9.76 21.02 -22.01
N MET A 621 9.59 22.24 -22.56
CA MET A 621 9.20 22.41 -23.97
C MET A 621 10.26 21.86 -24.93
N GLN A 622 11.55 22.09 -24.62
CA GLN A 622 12.66 21.56 -25.41
C GLN A 622 12.71 20.02 -25.34
N ASN A 623 12.54 19.43 -24.16
CA ASN A 623 12.51 17.99 -23.99
C ASN A 623 11.35 17.36 -24.78
N ALA A 624 10.14 17.93 -24.69
CA ALA A 624 8.98 17.46 -25.44
C ALA A 624 9.22 17.53 -26.97
N ARG A 625 9.87 18.59 -27.45
CA ARG A 625 10.27 18.72 -28.85
C ARG A 625 11.26 17.63 -29.27
N CYS A 626 12.31 17.37 -28.49
CA CYS A 626 13.30 16.32 -28.78
C CYS A 626 12.65 14.92 -28.81
N VAL A 627 11.70 14.67 -27.92
CA VAL A 627 10.90 13.43 -27.92
C VAL A 627 10.09 13.29 -29.20
N LEU A 628 9.39 14.34 -29.64
CA LEU A 628 8.65 14.33 -30.92
C LEU A 628 9.56 14.12 -32.14
N MET A 629 10.85 14.43 -32.01
CA MET A 629 11.87 14.22 -33.03
C MET A 629 12.49 12.83 -33.03
N GLY A 630 12.24 12.02 -32.00
CA GLY A 630 12.97 10.77 -31.78
C GLY A 630 14.43 10.98 -31.38
N GLU A 631 14.81 12.20 -30.99
CA GLU A 631 16.17 12.55 -30.51
C GLU A 631 16.40 12.06 -29.08
N MET A 632 15.33 11.80 -28.32
CA MET A 632 15.37 11.36 -26.92
C MET A 632 14.18 10.43 -26.61
N PRO A 633 14.33 9.40 -25.76
CA PRO A 633 13.19 8.65 -25.24
C PRO A 633 12.31 9.51 -24.32
N LYS A 634 11.04 9.11 -24.13
CA LYS A 634 10.16 9.78 -23.17
C LYS A 634 10.70 9.66 -21.75
N ILE A 635 10.60 10.75 -21.00
CA ILE A 635 10.91 10.78 -19.57
C ILE A 635 9.71 10.21 -18.81
N THR A 636 9.86 9.01 -18.26
CA THR A 636 8.80 8.25 -17.59
C THR A 636 8.99 8.14 -16.08
N ARG A 637 10.20 8.45 -15.59
CA ARG A 637 10.55 8.57 -14.18
C ARG A 637 11.12 9.96 -13.95
N ASP A 638 10.89 10.48 -12.75
CA ASP A 638 11.88 11.38 -12.18
C ASP A 638 13.14 10.54 -11.97
N GLU A 639 14.28 10.97 -12.49
CA GLU A 639 15.51 10.68 -11.75
C GLU A 639 15.21 11.16 -10.34
N PRO A 640 15.42 10.33 -9.29
CA PRO A 640 15.21 10.79 -7.94
C PRO A 640 15.85 12.16 -7.89
N ALA A 641 15.07 13.19 -7.55
CA ALA A 641 15.64 14.49 -7.34
C ALA A 641 16.88 14.21 -6.50
N GLU A 642 18.04 14.76 -6.90
CA GLU A 642 19.04 15.04 -5.89
C GLU A 642 18.28 15.87 -4.87
N ASP A 643 17.68 15.19 -3.88
CA ASP A 643 16.79 15.74 -2.87
C ASP A 643 17.63 16.81 -2.27
N ALA A 644 17.29 18.06 -2.63
CA ALA A 644 18.20 19.20 -2.65
C ALA A 644 19.29 18.96 -1.64
N ALA A 645 20.48 18.58 -2.13
CA ALA A 645 21.65 18.30 -1.31
C ALA A 645 21.88 19.56 -0.47
N LEU A 646 21.22 19.61 0.68
CA LEU A 646 21.55 20.47 1.78
C LEU A 646 22.95 20.01 2.09
N GLY A 647 23.90 20.81 1.60
CA GLY A 647 25.32 20.56 1.78
C GLY A 647 25.55 20.22 3.24
N THR A 648 25.78 18.94 3.47
CA THR A 648 26.35 18.43 4.69
C THR A 648 27.35 17.40 4.24
N ASP A 649 28.61 17.76 4.44
CA ASP A 649 29.81 16.96 4.23
C ASP A 649 29.53 15.46 4.30
N ALA A 650 29.74 14.77 3.17
CA ALA A 650 29.74 13.32 3.11
C ALA A 650 30.91 12.80 3.96
N VAL A 651 30.66 12.57 5.25
CA VAL A 651 31.55 11.75 6.07
C VAL A 651 31.26 10.30 5.68
N GLY A 652 31.85 9.85 4.57
CA GLY A 652 31.82 8.47 4.12
C GLY A 652 32.48 7.57 5.17
N GLY A 653 31.68 6.97 6.03
CA GLY A 653 32.17 6.03 7.02
C GLY A 653 32.57 4.70 6.38
N ARG A 654 33.42 3.94 7.08
CA ARG A 654 33.92 2.64 6.61
C ARG A 654 32.79 1.61 6.48
N VAL A 655 32.69 0.91 5.36
CA VAL A 655 31.72 -0.16 5.06
C VAL A 655 32.49 -1.41 4.64
N GLU A 656 32.39 -2.50 5.40
CA GLU A 656 33.04 -3.78 5.06
C GLU A 656 32.03 -4.91 4.94
N ALA A 657 32.37 -5.94 4.15
CA ALA A 657 31.64 -7.20 4.21
C ALA A 657 31.98 -7.92 5.52
N LEU A 658 30.95 -8.34 6.27
CA LEU A 658 31.08 -9.09 7.52
C LEU A 658 30.55 -10.50 7.32
N ILE A 659 31.43 -11.49 7.50
CA ILE A 659 31.12 -12.91 7.32
C ILE A 659 31.30 -13.63 8.65
N PHE A 660 30.28 -14.35 9.11
CA PHE A 660 30.43 -15.33 10.18
C PHE A 660 30.71 -16.71 9.57
N ALA A 661 31.88 -17.27 9.87
CA ALA A 661 32.37 -18.52 9.29
C ALA A 661 32.66 -19.56 10.38
N ASP A 662 31.68 -20.42 10.68
CA ASP A 662 31.91 -21.65 11.45
C ASP A 662 32.27 -22.78 10.46
N PRO A 663 33.44 -23.43 10.57
CA PRO A 663 33.84 -24.49 9.63
C PRO A 663 32.92 -25.72 9.63
N ASP A 664 32.24 -25.98 10.75
CA ASP A 664 31.51 -27.22 11.00
C ASP A 664 29.99 -27.05 10.91
N TYR A 665 29.47 -25.83 11.03
CA TYR A 665 28.03 -25.53 11.00
C TYR A 665 27.68 -24.46 9.97
N ASN A 666 26.52 -24.62 9.32
CA ASN A 666 26.00 -23.65 8.34
C ASN A 666 25.04 -22.62 8.99
N GLY A 667 24.58 -21.66 8.20
CA GLY A 667 23.65 -20.60 8.66
C GLY A 667 22.26 -21.07 9.12
N LEU A 668 21.93 -22.35 8.94
CA LEU A 668 20.71 -22.99 9.47
C LEU A 668 20.99 -23.87 10.70
N GLY A 669 22.22 -23.87 11.22
CA GLY A 669 22.61 -24.64 12.40
C GLY A 669 22.87 -26.12 12.12
N MET A 670 22.95 -26.52 10.85
CA MET A 670 23.20 -27.90 10.43
C MET A 670 24.70 -28.13 10.22
N LYS A 671 25.16 -29.37 10.41
CA LYS A 671 26.54 -29.75 10.12
C LYS A 671 26.86 -29.60 8.64
N ARG A 672 28.05 -29.10 8.33
CA ARG A 672 28.61 -29.01 6.98
C ARG A 672 30.11 -29.26 6.99
N ASP A 673 30.69 -29.42 5.80
CA ASP A 673 32.13 -29.36 5.59
C ASP A 673 32.46 -28.18 4.66
N LEU A 674 32.96 -27.08 5.23
CA LEU A 674 33.34 -25.89 4.47
C LEU A 674 34.57 -26.13 3.56
N ALA A 675 35.33 -27.21 3.76
CA ALA A 675 36.47 -27.56 2.92
C ALA A 675 36.07 -28.19 1.58
N MET A 676 34.81 -28.60 1.44
CA MET A 676 34.33 -29.28 0.23
C MET A 676 34.51 -28.38 -1.01
N ILE A 677 35.11 -28.95 -2.05
CA ILE A 677 35.36 -28.25 -3.31
C ILE A 677 34.05 -28.09 -4.07
N VAL A 678 33.77 -26.85 -4.48
CA VAL A 678 32.61 -26.51 -5.32
C VAL A 678 33.00 -26.61 -6.80
N ALA A 679 34.02 -25.87 -7.24
CA ALA A 679 34.47 -25.91 -8.64
C ALA A 679 35.92 -25.43 -8.76
N ASN A 680 36.64 -25.92 -9.77
CA ASN A 680 38.02 -25.52 -10.10
C ASN A 680 39.00 -25.59 -8.91
N GLY A 681 38.84 -26.56 -8.02
CA GLY A 681 39.68 -26.70 -6.83
C GLY A 681 39.42 -25.67 -5.73
N LEU A 682 38.37 -24.85 -5.87
CA LEU A 682 37.97 -23.84 -4.89
C LEU A 682 36.81 -24.33 -4.02
N ASN A 683 36.91 -24.10 -2.72
CA ASN A 683 35.80 -24.27 -1.79
C ASN A 683 34.85 -23.06 -1.81
N ALA A 684 33.69 -23.19 -1.17
CA ALA A 684 32.67 -22.14 -1.17
C ALA A 684 33.15 -20.83 -0.56
N LEU A 685 33.94 -20.87 0.52
CA LEU A 685 34.47 -19.68 1.18
C LEU A 685 35.43 -18.90 0.27
N GLN A 686 36.32 -19.61 -0.43
CA GLN A 686 37.23 -19.01 -1.40
C GLN A 686 36.48 -18.30 -2.52
N ILE A 687 35.44 -18.93 -3.08
CA ILE A 687 34.63 -18.31 -4.15
C ILE A 687 33.90 -17.07 -3.62
N THR A 688 33.24 -17.17 -2.46
CA THR A 688 32.53 -16.03 -1.83
C THR A 688 33.48 -14.84 -1.63
N VAL A 689 34.64 -15.07 -1.02
CA VAL A 689 35.63 -14.02 -0.75
C VAL A 689 36.23 -13.46 -2.03
N ALA A 690 36.59 -14.31 -2.99
CA ALA A 690 37.13 -13.86 -4.27
C ALA A 690 36.15 -12.96 -5.02
N ARG A 691 34.85 -13.27 -4.99
CA ARG A 691 33.79 -12.45 -5.59
C ARG A 691 33.60 -11.13 -4.84
N LEU A 692 33.55 -11.14 -3.50
CA LEU A 692 33.48 -9.90 -2.71
C LEU A 692 34.67 -8.98 -2.91
N LEU A 693 35.87 -9.53 -3.09
CA LEU A 693 37.09 -8.76 -3.36
C LEU A 693 37.10 -8.08 -4.74
N ARG A 694 36.07 -8.30 -5.58
CA ARG A 694 35.82 -7.59 -6.84
C ARG A 694 34.88 -6.38 -6.68
N CYS A 695 34.17 -6.27 -5.55
CA CYS A 695 33.31 -5.13 -5.25
C CYS A 695 34.16 -3.85 -5.14
N THR A 696 33.67 -2.75 -5.70
CA THR A 696 34.36 -1.44 -5.66
C THR A 696 33.86 -0.53 -4.53
N ASN A 697 32.69 -0.82 -3.94
CA ASN A 697 32.04 0.03 -2.95
C ASN A 697 32.21 -0.45 -1.50
N ILE A 698 32.92 -1.55 -1.25
CA ILE A 698 33.30 -1.98 0.12
C ILE A 698 34.78 -1.69 0.40
N ASP A 699 35.08 -1.35 1.64
CA ASP A 699 36.42 -0.97 2.09
C ASP A 699 37.26 -2.18 2.57
N GLY A 700 36.64 -3.37 2.67
CA GLY A 700 37.30 -4.59 3.09
C GLY A 700 36.36 -5.77 3.34
N VAL A 701 36.95 -6.91 3.68
CA VAL A 701 36.25 -8.15 4.08
C VAL A 701 36.77 -8.57 5.45
N THR A 702 35.87 -8.66 6.42
CA THR A 702 36.13 -9.14 7.78
C THR A 702 35.39 -10.46 8.02
N ILE A 703 36.10 -11.49 8.46
CA ILE A 703 35.57 -12.83 8.73
C ILE A 703 35.71 -13.12 10.22
N ALA A 704 34.57 -13.28 10.89
CA ALA A 704 34.47 -13.74 12.26
C ALA A 704 34.36 -15.26 12.31
N SER A 705 35.26 -15.92 13.03
CA SER A 705 35.31 -17.39 13.13
C SER A 705 35.57 -17.88 14.55
N THR A 706 35.01 -19.04 14.86
CA THR A 706 35.30 -19.81 16.08
C THR A 706 36.70 -20.44 16.02
N ASP A 707 37.19 -20.68 14.80
CA ASP A 707 38.50 -21.23 14.48
C ASP A 707 39.14 -20.44 13.31
N PRO A 708 39.72 -19.26 13.60
CA PRO A 708 40.36 -18.43 12.58
C PRO A 708 41.52 -19.11 11.87
N GLU A 709 42.26 -20.01 12.54
CA GLU A 709 43.41 -20.70 11.94
C GLU A 709 42.96 -21.66 10.83
N ARG A 710 41.94 -22.47 11.10
CA ARG A 710 41.34 -23.36 10.09
C ARG A 710 40.72 -22.56 8.96
N VAL A 711 40.00 -21.47 9.26
CA VAL A 711 39.43 -20.59 8.23
C VAL A 711 40.53 -19.95 7.36
N GLY A 712 41.63 -19.49 7.95
CA GLY A 712 42.78 -18.96 7.23
C GLY A 712 43.42 -20.01 6.31
N SER A 713 43.53 -21.26 6.77
CA SER A 713 43.99 -22.37 5.93
C SER A 713 43.05 -22.64 4.74
N LEU A 714 41.73 -22.62 4.96
CA LEU A 714 40.74 -22.82 3.90
C LEU A 714 40.76 -21.71 2.83
N LEU A 715 41.12 -20.49 3.21
CA LEU A 715 41.25 -19.36 2.27
C LEU A 715 42.50 -19.46 1.39
N GLY A 716 43.57 -20.09 1.88
CA GLY A 716 44.86 -20.13 1.20
C GLY A 716 45.41 -18.72 0.98
N HIS A 717 45.83 -18.40 -0.25
CA HIS A 717 46.41 -17.10 -0.59
C HIS A 717 45.45 -15.90 -0.36
N LEU A 718 44.13 -16.12 -0.35
CA LEU A 718 43.15 -15.06 -0.08
C LEU A 718 43.19 -14.57 1.37
N ASN A 719 43.79 -15.34 2.28
CA ASN A 719 43.92 -14.97 3.69
C ASN A 719 44.64 -13.63 3.89
N GLU A 720 45.60 -13.29 3.03
CA GLU A 720 46.36 -12.03 3.09
C GLU A 720 45.53 -10.79 2.74
N ARG A 721 44.34 -10.99 2.15
CA ARG A 721 43.43 -9.92 1.68
C ARG A 721 42.21 -9.71 2.56
N VAL A 722 42.08 -10.47 3.66
CA VAL A 722 40.93 -10.38 4.57
C VAL A 722 41.40 -10.14 6.00
N THR A 723 40.50 -9.69 6.86
CA THR A 723 40.74 -9.62 8.30
C THR A 723 40.03 -10.78 8.99
N LEU A 724 40.77 -11.59 9.76
CA LEU A 724 40.19 -12.65 10.59
C LEU A 724 40.01 -12.19 12.03
N VAL A 725 38.83 -12.43 12.60
CA VAL A 725 38.50 -12.12 13.99
C VAL A 725 38.01 -13.37 14.70
N ARG A 726 38.52 -13.63 15.91
CA ARG A 726 38.04 -14.74 16.75
C ARG A 726 36.74 -14.35 17.46
N VAL A 727 35.73 -15.22 17.43
CA VAL A 727 34.45 -15.04 18.14
C VAL A 727 34.10 -16.25 19.01
N ASP A 728 33.17 -16.05 19.96
CA ASP A 728 32.61 -17.14 20.77
C ASP A 728 31.69 -18.03 19.93
N GLY A 729 32.09 -19.30 19.75
CA GLY A 729 31.33 -20.27 18.99
C GLY A 729 30.07 -20.79 19.68
N LYS A 730 29.96 -20.70 21.01
CA LYS A 730 28.78 -21.21 21.71
C LYS A 730 27.57 -20.32 21.44
N ALA A 731 27.70 -19.01 21.64
CA ALA A 731 26.64 -18.04 21.41
C ALA A 731 26.20 -17.99 19.94
N LEU A 732 27.17 -18.01 19.01
CA LEU A 732 26.91 -18.04 17.58
C LEU A 732 26.09 -19.29 17.19
N ARG A 733 26.53 -20.49 17.60
CA ARG A 733 25.85 -21.75 17.26
C ARG A 733 24.44 -21.85 17.86
N GLU A 734 24.26 -21.41 19.11
CA GLU A 734 22.95 -21.38 19.76
C GLU A 734 21.97 -20.51 18.97
N ARG A 735 22.39 -19.28 18.61
CA ARG A 735 21.57 -18.38 17.80
C ARG A 735 21.26 -18.96 16.42
N THR A 736 22.27 -19.44 15.71
CA THR A 736 22.10 -19.98 14.35
C THR A 736 21.16 -21.20 14.33
N ARG A 737 21.20 -22.07 15.36
CA ARG A 737 20.24 -23.17 15.49
C ARG A 737 18.80 -22.67 15.62
N LEU A 738 18.54 -21.69 16.50
CA LEU A 738 17.18 -21.17 16.73
C LEU A 738 16.63 -20.38 15.54
N ILE A 739 17.50 -19.64 14.83
CA ILE A 739 17.18 -19.02 13.53
C ILE A 739 16.88 -20.10 12.49
N GLY A 740 17.70 -21.15 12.41
CA GLY A 740 17.53 -22.28 11.50
C GLY A 740 16.16 -22.95 11.63
N ILE A 741 15.72 -23.23 12.85
CA ILE A 741 14.36 -23.77 13.14
C ILE A 741 13.28 -22.83 12.58
N GLY A 742 13.41 -21.52 12.81
CA GLY A 742 12.48 -20.49 12.33
C GLY A 742 12.44 -20.34 10.80
N ARG A 743 13.59 -20.55 10.16
CA ARG A 743 13.85 -20.34 8.72
C ARG A 743 13.62 -21.57 7.87
N HIS A 744 13.62 -22.77 8.44
CA HIS A 744 13.69 -24.03 7.69
C HIS A 744 12.67 -24.12 6.53
N ARG A 745 11.40 -23.81 6.81
CA ARG A 745 10.30 -23.86 5.83
C ARG A 745 10.27 -22.68 4.84
N ALA A 746 11.18 -21.73 5.01
CA ALA A 746 11.36 -20.55 4.17
C ALA A 746 12.79 -20.43 3.63
N ARG A 747 13.61 -21.48 3.74
CA ARG A 747 15.07 -21.48 3.45
C ARG A 747 15.46 -21.12 2.00
N ASP A 748 14.52 -21.19 1.07
CA ASP A 748 14.72 -20.91 -0.36
C ASP A 748 14.29 -19.47 -0.76
N CYS A 749 13.84 -18.67 0.20
CA CYS A 749 13.46 -17.27 -0.04
C CYS A 749 14.20 -16.33 0.90
N TRP A 750 14.33 -15.07 0.47
CA TRP A 750 15.09 -14.05 1.17
C TRP A 750 14.48 -13.66 2.53
N ARG A 751 13.15 -13.69 2.65
CA ARG A 751 12.35 -13.36 3.85
C ARG A 751 11.17 -14.30 3.99
N GLY A 752 10.84 -14.68 5.23
CA GLY A 752 9.68 -15.49 5.58
C GLY A 752 9.98 -16.55 6.64
N GLY A 753 8.93 -17.27 7.05
CA GLY A 753 8.99 -18.21 8.17
C GLY A 753 8.53 -17.54 9.47
N MET A 754 8.88 -18.13 10.60
CA MET A 754 8.52 -17.58 11.91
C MET A 754 9.31 -16.29 12.18
N GLY A 755 8.68 -15.29 12.81
CA GLY A 755 9.31 -13.98 13.08
C GLY A 755 9.62 -13.14 11.83
N VAL A 756 9.14 -13.55 10.64
CA VAL A 756 9.50 -12.91 9.36
C VAL A 756 11.02 -12.88 9.15
N LEU A 757 11.72 -13.91 9.64
CA LEU A 757 13.17 -14.03 9.53
C LEU A 757 13.65 -13.99 8.08
N THR A 758 14.88 -13.55 7.90
CA THR A 758 15.54 -13.41 6.58
C THR A 758 16.72 -14.34 6.44
N CYS A 759 17.21 -14.53 5.21
CA CYS A 759 18.49 -15.21 5.00
C CYS A 759 19.69 -14.46 5.59
N TYR A 760 19.53 -13.18 5.95
CA TYR A 760 20.57 -12.37 6.60
C TYR A 760 20.62 -12.60 8.11
N ASP A 761 19.51 -13.05 8.71
CA ASP A 761 19.50 -13.51 10.10
C ASP A 761 20.33 -14.80 10.27
N GLU A 762 20.46 -15.61 9.21
CA GLU A 762 21.29 -16.82 9.16
C GLU A 762 22.80 -16.49 9.28
N SER A 763 23.19 -15.24 8.98
CA SER A 763 24.57 -14.77 8.95
C SER A 763 24.84 -13.64 9.94
N LEU A 764 24.05 -13.50 11.01
CA LEU A 764 24.18 -12.39 11.95
C LEU A 764 23.97 -12.79 13.42
N ASP A 765 24.97 -12.52 14.24
CA ASP A 765 24.78 -12.25 15.66
C ASP A 765 24.98 -10.74 15.96
N PRO A 766 23.93 -10.01 16.38
CA PRO A 766 24.02 -8.57 16.66
C PRO A 766 25.07 -8.15 17.70
N ARG A 767 25.30 -8.92 18.77
CA ARG A 767 26.27 -8.57 19.81
C ARG A 767 27.70 -8.73 19.30
N LEU A 768 27.98 -9.86 18.65
CA LEU A 768 29.28 -10.11 18.05
C LEU A 768 29.55 -9.12 16.91
N ALA A 769 28.56 -8.85 16.06
CA ALA A 769 28.68 -7.87 14.98
C ALA A 769 28.97 -6.47 15.51
N LEU A 770 28.27 -6.00 16.57
CA LEU A 770 28.52 -4.70 17.17
C LEU A 770 29.98 -4.56 17.63
N SER A 771 30.46 -5.56 18.37
CA SER A 771 31.84 -5.58 18.88
C SER A 771 32.87 -5.51 17.74
N ILE A 772 32.66 -6.27 16.67
CA ILE A 772 33.54 -6.25 15.49
C ILE A 772 33.48 -4.89 14.79
N MET A 773 32.29 -4.34 14.60
CA MET A 773 32.10 -3.05 13.95
C MET A 773 32.77 -1.92 14.73
N GLU A 774 32.74 -1.95 16.07
CA GLU A 774 33.45 -1.00 16.93
C GLU A 774 34.98 -1.14 16.81
N GLN A 775 35.50 -2.38 16.89
CA GLN A 775 36.94 -2.65 16.76
C GLN A 775 37.49 -2.23 15.39
N ARG A 776 36.68 -2.35 14.34
CA ARG A 776 37.06 -2.06 12.95
C ARG A 776 36.71 -0.62 12.52
N SER A 777 36.07 0.16 13.38
CA SER A 777 35.52 1.49 13.07
C SER A 777 34.57 1.48 11.87
N MET A 778 33.76 0.42 11.75
CA MET A 778 32.76 0.29 10.68
C MET A 778 31.55 1.18 10.98
N SER A 779 31.16 1.98 10.01
CA SER A 779 29.90 2.72 10.02
C SER A 779 28.71 1.86 9.61
N ALA A 780 28.94 0.89 8.71
CA ALA A 780 27.97 -0.10 8.27
C ALA A 780 28.68 -1.41 7.88
N ALA A 781 27.92 -2.50 7.83
CA ALA A 781 28.40 -3.82 7.40
C ALA A 781 27.53 -4.36 6.27
N VAL A 782 28.13 -5.03 5.28
CA VAL A 782 27.42 -5.88 4.33
C VAL A 782 27.40 -7.31 4.90
N LEU A 783 26.22 -7.80 5.27
CA LEU A 783 26.05 -9.15 5.80
C LEU A 783 26.09 -10.18 4.67
N VAL A 784 27.01 -11.15 4.77
CA VAL A 784 27.19 -12.22 3.78
C VAL A 784 27.53 -13.54 4.50
N GLY A 785 26.94 -14.66 4.07
CA GLY A 785 27.29 -15.98 4.59
C GLY A 785 28.57 -16.55 3.99
N ALA A 786 29.26 -17.42 4.74
CA ALA A 786 30.56 -17.98 4.34
C ALA A 786 30.52 -18.86 3.07
N ASP A 787 29.37 -19.43 2.75
CA ASP A 787 29.13 -20.39 1.66
C ASP A 787 28.28 -19.82 0.52
N TRP A 788 28.20 -18.49 0.41
CA TRP A 788 27.46 -17.77 -0.63
C TRP A 788 28.28 -17.67 -1.93
N ALA A 789 28.64 -18.82 -2.50
CA ALA A 789 29.49 -18.90 -3.68
C ALA A 789 28.89 -18.20 -4.93
N MET A 790 27.59 -17.92 -4.95
CA MET A 790 26.90 -17.17 -6.00
C MET A 790 26.71 -15.67 -5.66
N ILE A 791 27.36 -15.13 -4.62
CA ILE A 791 27.23 -13.70 -4.26
C ILE A 791 27.55 -12.83 -5.47
N ASP A 792 26.69 -11.87 -5.80
CA ASP A 792 26.84 -11.00 -6.96
C ASP A 792 27.57 -9.71 -6.58
N PRO A 793 28.81 -9.48 -7.07
CA PRO A 793 29.58 -8.29 -6.72
C PRO A 793 28.88 -6.99 -7.15
N THR A 794 28.26 -6.99 -8.34
CA THR A 794 27.56 -5.82 -8.88
C THR A 794 26.36 -5.47 -8.03
N LEU A 795 25.56 -6.47 -7.63
CA LEU A 795 24.42 -6.24 -6.75
C LEU A 795 24.86 -5.76 -5.35
N VAL A 796 25.96 -6.29 -4.81
CA VAL A 796 26.53 -5.79 -3.55
C VAL A 796 26.94 -4.33 -3.67
N ASP A 797 27.60 -3.95 -4.76
CA ASP A 797 28.01 -2.56 -5.01
C ASP A 797 26.81 -1.62 -5.12
N GLU A 798 25.74 -2.01 -5.83
CA GLU A 798 24.50 -1.24 -5.92
C GLU A 798 23.81 -1.05 -4.55
N ILE A 799 23.82 -2.09 -3.71
CA ILE A 799 23.25 -2.04 -2.36
C ILE A 799 24.06 -1.09 -1.46
N VAL A 800 25.39 -1.13 -1.54
CA VAL A 800 26.24 -0.22 -0.75
C VAL A 800 26.12 1.21 -1.25
N GLU A 801 26.08 1.41 -2.57
CA GLU A 801 25.83 2.73 -3.16
C GLU A 801 24.50 3.32 -2.71
N ARG A 802 23.44 2.50 -2.63
CA ARG A 802 22.14 2.93 -2.09
C ARG A 802 22.23 3.41 -0.65
N HIS A 803 23.01 2.74 0.21
CA HIS A 803 23.25 3.23 1.57
C HIS A 803 24.02 4.56 1.56
N ARG A 804 25.10 4.64 0.79
CA ARG A 804 25.99 5.81 0.69
C ARG A 804 25.29 7.05 0.13
N SER A 805 24.26 6.89 -0.70
CA SER A 805 23.52 8.02 -1.28
C SER A 805 22.76 8.86 -0.25
N ALA A 806 22.34 8.25 0.88
CA ALA A 806 21.67 8.95 1.98
C ALA A 806 21.78 8.15 3.29
N PRO A 807 22.95 8.10 3.95
CA PRO A 807 23.21 7.15 5.05
C PRO A 807 22.24 7.26 6.23
N ALA A 808 21.78 8.47 6.54
CA ALA A 808 20.79 8.72 7.60
C ALA A 808 19.39 8.19 7.25
N GLN A 809 19.00 8.22 5.97
CA GLN A 809 17.69 7.76 5.49
C GLN A 809 17.71 6.27 5.13
N HIS A 810 18.84 5.78 4.62
CA HIS A 810 19.08 4.42 4.17
C HIS A 810 19.97 3.64 5.15
N ARG A 811 19.61 3.65 6.44
CA ARG A 811 20.31 2.87 7.49
C ARG A 811 20.39 1.37 7.18
N LEU A 812 19.47 0.89 6.34
CA LEU A 812 19.44 -0.44 5.77
C LEU A 812 19.41 -0.31 4.24
N ALA A 813 20.05 -1.23 3.52
CA ALA A 813 19.86 -1.39 2.08
C ALA A 813 20.00 -2.87 1.69
N PHE A 814 19.13 -3.35 0.79
CA PHE A 814 19.06 -4.78 0.47
C PHE A 814 18.36 -5.04 -0.87
N SER A 815 18.26 -6.30 -1.29
CA SER A 815 17.45 -6.74 -2.42
C SER A 815 16.59 -7.95 -2.05
N GLN A 816 15.65 -8.32 -2.92
CA GLN A 816 14.80 -9.50 -2.74
C GLN A 816 15.39 -10.77 -3.39
N ALA A 817 16.71 -10.82 -3.63
CA ALA A 817 17.35 -11.94 -4.31
C ALA A 817 17.25 -13.22 -3.47
N VAL A 818 17.11 -14.37 -4.12
CA VAL A 818 17.09 -15.64 -3.37
C VAL A 818 18.39 -15.84 -2.56
N PRO A 819 18.36 -16.64 -1.47
CA PRO A 819 19.50 -16.77 -0.56
C PRO A 819 20.78 -17.18 -1.28
N GLY A 820 21.90 -16.50 -0.96
CA GLY A 820 23.22 -16.76 -1.54
C GLY A 820 23.68 -15.75 -2.61
N ILE A 821 22.84 -14.78 -3.00
CA ILE A 821 23.10 -13.88 -4.13
C ILE A 821 23.40 -12.43 -3.72
N GLY A 822 22.52 -11.78 -2.96
CA GLY A 822 22.64 -10.36 -2.62
C GLY A 822 22.99 -10.16 -1.16
N GLY A 823 23.87 -9.20 -0.83
CA GLY A 823 24.18 -8.83 0.56
C GLY A 823 23.09 -7.98 1.22
N PHE A 824 23.25 -7.69 2.51
CA PHE A 824 22.38 -6.76 3.25
C PHE A 824 23.23 -5.74 4.00
N VAL A 825 23.10 -4.46 3.65
CA VAL A 825 23.76 -3.37 4.39
C VAL A 825 22.95 -3.04 5.63
N VAL A 826 23.63 -3.01 6.77
CA VAL A 826 23.09 -2.57 8.05
C VAL A 826 24.08 -1.61 8.70
N ASP A 827 23.60 -0.43 9.10
CA ASP A 827 24.42 0.54 9.81
C ASP A 827 24.68 0.12 11.27
N ARG A 828 25.74 0.68 11.85
CA ARG A 828 26.13 0.37 13.24
C ARG A 828 25.04 0.70 14.24
N SER A 829 24.27 1.77 14.02
CA SER A 829 23.21 2.19 14.93
C SER A 829 22.03 1.20 14.94
N ALA A 830 21.71 0.57 13.81
CA ALA A 830 20.71 -0.49 13.72
C ALA A 830 21.22 -1.77 14.39
N ILE A 831 22.48 -2.14 14.19
CA ILE A 831 23.11 -3.27 14.92
C ILE A 831 23.11 -3.03 16.43
N GLU A 832 23.43 -1.82 16.89
CA GLU A 832 23.36 -1.44 18.30
C GLU A 832 21.94 -1.58 18.86
N SER A 833 20.93 -1.14 18.10
CA SER A 833 19.52 -1.30 18.47
C SER A 833 19.13 -2.78 18.59
N LEU A 834 19.58 -3.62 17.65
CA LEU A 834 19.36 -5.07 17.70
C LEU A 834 20.06 -5.72 18.90
N SER A 835 21.32 -5.35 19.14
CA SER A 835 22.13 -5.86 20.26
C SER A 835 21.49 -5.54 21.62
N ASN A 836 21.11 -4.28 21.83
CA ASN A 836 20.41 -3.82 23.05
C ASN A 836 19.04 -4.49 23.20
N GLY A 837 18.37 -4.77 22.08
CA GLY A 837 17.08 -5.44 22.04
C GLY A 837 17.12 -6.93 22.33
N GLN A 838 18.24 -7.64 22.16
CA GLN A 838 18.28 -9.12 22.20
C GLN A 838 17.64 -9.70 23.48
N SER A 839 17.96 -9.16 24.66
CA SER A 839 17.45 -9.70 25.93
C SER A 839 15.93 -9.51 26.11
N ASN A 840 15.38 -8.41 25.57
CA ASN A 840 14.02 -7.96 25.88
C ASN A 840 13.04 -8.17 24.72
N ALA A 841 13.47 -7.90 23.48
CA ALA A 841 12.66 -7.91 22.29
C ALA A 841 12.58 -9.28 21.58
N GLY A 842 13.37 -10.27 22.00
CA GLY A 842 13.27 -11.65 21.48
C GLY A 842 13.37 -11.73 19.96
N SER A 843 12.37 -12.28 19.28
CA SER A 843 12.34 -12.39 17.81
C SER A 843 12.28 -11.04 17.09
N PHE A 844 11.88 -9.95 17.76
CA PHE A 844 11.91 -8.60 17.17
C PHE A 844 13.32 -8.00 17.12
N ALA A 845 14.30 -8.58 17.83
CA ALA A 845 15.73 -8.24 17.72
C ALA A 845 16.43 -9.06 16.62
N THR A 846 15.83 -9.04 15.43
CA THR A 846 16.31 -9.72 14.21
C THR A 846 16.16 -8.76 13.02
N ILE A 847 16.86 -9.02 11.91
CA ILE A 847 16.68 -8.29 10.66
C ILE A 847 15.24 -8.44 10.18
N GLY A 848 14.68 -9.65 10.28
CA GLY A 848 13.26 -9.92 10.08
C GLY A 848 12.34 -9.01 10.93
N GLY A 849 12.67 -8.81 12.20
CA GLY A 849 11.98 -7.89 13.10
C GLY A 849 12.03 -6.43 12.65
N LEU A 850 13.17 -5.96 12.12
CA LEU A 850 13.33 -4.58 11.64
C LEU A 850 12.47 -4.26 10.40
N ILE A 851 12.32 -5.24 9.51
CA ILE A 851 11.59 -5.07 8.23
C ILE A 851 10.18 -5.65 8.25
N GLY A 852 9.86 -6.42 9.29
CA GLY A 852 8.57 -7.05 9.53
C GLY A 852 7.47 -6.06 9.93
N TYR A 853 6.28 -6.59 10.19
CA TYR A 853 5.18 -5.83 10.77
C TYR A 853 5.30 -5.87 12.30
N ILE A 854 5.22 -4.69 12.93
CA ILE A 854 5.22 -4.54 14.39
C ILE A 854 3.95 -3.78 14.79
N PRO A 855 3.04 -4.37 15.59
CA PRO A 855 1.72 -3.79 15.89
C PRO A 855 1.73 -2.38 16.47
N PHE A 856 2.69 -2.06 17.33
CA PHE A 856 2.79 -0.75 17.99
C PHE A 856 3.61 0.28 17.21
N ALA A 857 4.28 -0.14 16.13
CA ALA A 857 5.07 0.72 15.25
C ALA A 857 4.87 0.32 13.77
N PRO A 858 3.63 0.37 13.26
CA PRO A 858 3.33 -0.08 11.91
C PRO A 858 4.04 0.81 10.88
N GLN A 859 4.65 0.18 9.89
CA GLN A 859 5.31 0.87 8.78
C GLN A 859 5.02 0.17 7.45
N ALA A 860 5.01 0.95 6.37
CA ALA A 860 4.95 0.43 5.01
C ALA A 860 6.10 -0.59 4.79
N ASP A 861 5.80 -1.66 4.04
CA ASP A 861 6.75 -2.73 3.78
C ASP A 861 8.01 -2.16 3.09
N PRO A 862 9.22 -2.38 3.65
CA PRO A 862 10.47 -1.87 3.09
C PRO A 862 10.75 -2.26 1.64
N ILE A 863 10.15 -3.34 1.10
CA ILE A 863 10.30 -3.73 -0.31
C ILE A 863 9.75 -2.67 -1.29
N ALA A 864 8.88 -1.79 -0.83
CA ALA A 864 8.32 -0.68 -1.62
C ALA A 864 9.09 0.64 -1.45
N LYS A 865 10.14 0.66 -0.61
CA LYS A 865 10.94 1.85 -0.32
C LYS A 865 12.25 1.86 -1.12
N ALA A 866 12.86 3.03 -1.26
CA ALA A 866 14.12 3.20 -1.98
C ALA A 866 15.28 2.35 -1.42
N MET A 867 15.26 1.95 -0.15
CA MET A 867 16.28 1.05 0.41
C MET A 867 16.32 -0.35 -0.23
N CYS A 868 15.25 -0.78 -0.92
CA CYS A 868 15.20 -2.05 -1.63
C CYS A 868 15.64 -1.88 -3.09
N VAL A 869 16.86 -2.33 -3.40
CA VAL A 869 17.40 -2.38 -4.76
C VAL A 869 16.56 -3.35 -5.60
N GLN A 870 16.14 -2.88 -6.78
CA GLN A 870 15.29 -3.63 -7.69
C GLN A 870 16.13 -4.61 -8.52
N ILE A 871 15.68 -5.86 -8.63
CA ILE A 871 16.39 -6.93 -9.34
C ILE A 871 15.48 -7.58 -10.38
N SER A 872 16.08 -8.38 -11.27
CA SER A 872 15.32 -9.16 -12.24
C SER A 872 14.42 -10.20 -11.56
N THR A 873 13.29 -10.52 -12.21
CA THR A 873 12.38 -11.57 -11.74
C THR A 873 13.07 -12.95 -11.71
N ALA A 874 14.05 -13.16 -12.59
CA ALA A 874 14.85 -14.39 -12.62
C ALA A 874 15.63 -14.64 -11.32
N LEU A 875 16.16 -13.59 -10.68
CA LEU A 875 16.86 -13.70 -9.40
C LEU A 875 15.91 -13.71 -8.20
N ARG A 876 14.80 -12.98 -8.27
CA ARG A 876 13.80 -12.88 -7.21
C ARG A 876 12.95 -14.14 -7.07
N ASP A 877 12.46 -14.68 -8.20
CA ASP A 877 11.41 -15.71 -8.24
C ASP A 877 11.97 -17.14 -8.42
N ALA A 878 13.30 -17.29 -8.48
CA ALA A 878 13.98 -18.57 -8.68
C ALA A 878 13.54 -19.64 -7.67
N GLY A 879 13.24 -19.23 -6.43
CA GLY A 879 12.74 -20.08 -5.36
C GLY A 879 13.68 -21.25 -5.04
N VAL A 880 14.98 -20.97 -4.99
CA VAL A 880 16.04 -21.90 -4.66
C VAL A 880 16.99 -21.30 -3.64
N ARG A 881 17.55 -22.13 -2.77
CA ARG A 881 18.67 -21.76 -1.91
C ARG A 881 19.99 -21.90 -2.68
N ALA A 882 20.52 -20.79 -3.19
CA ALA A 882 21.77 -20.74 -3.96
C ALA A 882 23.00 -20.66 -3.04
N ILE A 883 23.02 -21.49 -2.00
CA ILE A 883 24.07 -21.54 -0.97
C ILE A 883 24.70 -22.94 -0.97
N ALA A 884 26.02 -23.00 -0.90
CA ALA A 884 26.81 -24.23 -0.91
C ALA A 884 26.92 -24.87 0.50
N ASP A 885 25.79 -25.05 1.20
CA ASP A 885 25.76 -25.37 2.63
C ASP A 885 25.36 -26.83 2.97
N THR A 886 25.15 -27.65 1.94
CA THR A 886 24.93 -29.10 2.04
C THR A 886 25.64 -29.80 0.88
N THR A 887 25.98 -31.08 1.03
CA THR A 887 26.66 -31.87 -0.01
C THR A 887 25.89 -31.83 -1.35
N ASP A 888 24.58 -32.00 -1.32
CA ASP A 888 23.73 -31.93 -2.52
C ASP A 888 23.81 -30.56 -3.22
N ARG A 889 23.86 -29.47 -2.45
CA ARG A 889 23.95 -28.12 -3.00
C ARG A 889 25.34 -27.83 -3.57
N VAL A 890 26.40 -28.30 -2.90
CA VAL A 890 27.77 -28.23 -3.40
C VAL A 890 27.90 -28.96 -4.74
N LEU A 891 27.39 -30.20 -4.83
CA LEU A 891 27.41 -30.98 -6.07
C LEU A 891 26.56 -30.34 -7.18
N ALA A 892 25.39 -29.79 -6.83
CA ALA A 892 24.55 -29.10 -7.80
C ALA A 892 25.23 -27.82 -8.34
N LEU A 893 25.94 -27.08 -7.50
CA LEU A 893 26.74 -25.91 -7.92
C LEU A 893 27.92 -26.31 -8.79
N ALA A 894 28.63 -27.38 -8.43
CA ALA A 894 29.72 -27.94 -9.23
C ALA A 894 29.29 -28.22 -10.67
N GLY A 895 28.15 -28.93 -10.82
CA GLY A 895 27.59 -29.23 -12.14
C GLY A 895 27.07 -28.01 -12.91
N VAL A 896 26.71 -26.92 -12.23
CA VAL A 896 26.36 -25.64 -12.87
C VAL A 896 27.60 -24.99 -13.47
N TYR A 897 28.68 -24.87 -12.70
CA TYR A 897 29.91 -24.24 -13.19
C TYR A 897 30.59 -25.07 -14.28
N GLU A 898 30.53 -26.40 -14.21
CA GLU A 898 31.00 -27.29 -15.27
C GLU A 898 30.23 -27.05 -16.58
N GLN A 899 28.91 -26.97 -16.52
CA GLN A 899 28.08 -26.73 -17.71
C GLN A 899 28.22 -25.32 -18.29
N LEU A 900 28.48 -24.31 -17.46
CA LEU A 900 28.76 -22.96 -17.93
C LEU A 900 30.14 -22.84 -18.57
N GLY A 901 31.09 -23.72 -18.20
CA GLY A 901 32.46 -23.68 -18.71
C GLY A 901 33.22 -22.42 -18.28
N THR A 902 32.78 -21.75 -17.22
CA THR A 902 33.36 -20.50 -16.71
C THR A 902 33.95 -20.68 -15.32
N ASN A 903 34.93 -19.84 -14.98
CA ASN A 903 35.44 -19.78 -13.62
C ASN A 903 34.30 -19.31 -12.68
N PRO A 904 34.03 -19.99 -11.55
CA PRO A 904 33.00 -19.58 -10.60
C PRO A 904 33.15 -18.15 -10.08
N ILE A 905 34.38 -17.62 -10.06
CA ILE A 905 34.66 -16.23 -9.66
C ILE A 905 34.10 -15.23 -10.69
N ASP A 906 34.08 -15.59 -11.98
CA ASP A 906 33.69 -14.73 -13.11
C ASP A 906 32.30 -15.05 -13.68
N ALA A 907 31.66 -16.12 -13.21
CA ALA A 907 30.38 -16.58 -13.71
C ALA A 907 29.26 -15.55 -13.51
N ASP A 908 28.45 -15.36 -14.56
CA ASP A 908 27.23 -14.55 -14.53
C ASP A 908 26.21 -15.14 -13.56
N THR A 909 25.75 -14.33 -12.61
CA THR A 909 24.88 -14.80 -11.53
C THR A 909 23.50 -15.21 -12.06
N THR A 910 22.94 -14.45 -13.00
CA THR A 910 21.59 -14.71 -13.53
C THR A 910 21.54 -16.04 -14.29
N ALA A 911 22.52 -16.30 -15.16
CA ALA A 911 22.67 -17.55 -15.88
C ALA A 911 22.92 -18.72 -14.91
N SER A 912 23.77 -18.52 -13.90
CA SER A 912 24.07 -19.52 -12.87
C SER A 912 22.82 -19.94 -12.11
N VAL A 913 22.02 -18.98 -11.64
CA VAL A 913 20.77 -19.23 -10.91
C VAL A 913 19.73 -19.93 -11.78
N ALA A 914 19.59 -19.52 -13.04
CA ALA A 914 18.67 -20.15 -13.98
C ALA A 914 19.04 -21.62 -14.25
N LEU A 915 20.34 -21.93 -14.36
CA LEU A 915 20.80 -23.31 -14.51
C LEU A 915 20.66 -24.11 -13.21
N PHE A 916 21.07 -23.53 -12.08
CA PHE A 916 20.95 -24.14 -10.76
C PHE A 916 19.51 -24.51 -10.43
N SER A 917 18.56 -23.63 -10.74
CA SER A 917 17.12 -23.88 -10.57
C SER A 917 16.65 -25.11 -11.34
N ARG A 918 17.15 -25.33 -12.57
CA ARG A 918 16.83 -26.52 -13.37
C ARG A 918 17.46 -27.80 -12.80
N VAL A 919 18.68 -27.72 -12.27
CA VAL A 919 19.35 -28.85 -11.61
C VAL A 919 18.61 -29.25 -10.33
N CYS A 920 18.29 -28.29 -9.46
CA CYS A 920 17.58 -28.55 -8.21
C CYS A 920 16.19 -29.16 -8.45
N ALA A 921 15.47 -28.67 -9.45
CA ALA A 921 14.15 -29.21 -9.81
C ALA A 921 14.18 -30.69 -10.27
N LYS A 922 15.34 -31.21 -10.70
CA LYS A 922 15.53 -32.64 -10.98
C LYS A 922 15.86 -33.42 -9.71
N ASN A 923 16.76 -32.90 -8.88
CA ASN A 923 17.25 -33.58 -7.66
C ASN A 923 16.19 -33.66 -6.56
N ASP A 924 15.35 -32.63 -6.40
CA ASP A 924 14.28 -32.60 -5.39
C ASP A 924 13.15 -33.61 -5.63
N ARG A 925 13.25 -34.44 -6.68
CA ARG A 925 12.24 -35.45 -7.04
C ARG A 925 12.46 -36.82 -6.40
N SER A 926 13.59 -37.07 -5.73
CA SER A 926 13.93 -38.41 -5.19
C SER A 926 13.41 -38.63 -3.77
N VAL A 927 13.51 -37.64 -2.88
CA VAL A 927 13.21 -37.75 -1.44
C VAL A 927 12.55 -36.45 -0.93
N PRO A 928 11.55 -36.49 -0.02
CA PRO A 928 10.89 -35.28 0.48
C PRO A 928 11.83 -34.44 1.36
N ALA A 929 11.65 -33.12 1.35
CA ALA A 929 12.31 -32.23 2.30
C ALA A 929 11.52 -32.06 3.60
N GLU A 930 10.20 -32.28 3.54
CA GLU A 930 9.28 -32.16 4.67
C GLU A 930 8.35 -33.39 4.70
N VAL A 931 8.25 -34.05 5.85
CA VAL A 931 7.30 -35.16 6.07
C VAL A 931 6.28 -34.76 7.13
N HIS A 932 4.99 -34.84 6.77
CA HIS A 932 3.87 -34.74 7.71
C HIS A 932 3.46 -36.14 8.13
N LEU A 933 3.55 -36.43 9.42
CA LEU A 933 3.30 -37.75 9.97
C LEU A 933 2.11 -37.71 10.94
N GLU A 934 1.02 -38.40 10.57
CA GLU A 934 -0.12 -38.59 11.44
C GLU A 934 0.18 -39.67 12.49
N LEU A 935 0.10 -39.31 13.77
CA LEU A 935 0.35 -40.25 14.88
C LEU A 935 -0.90 -41.05 15.25
N CYS A 936 -2.07 -40.42 15.22
CA CYS A 936 -3.34 -41.05 15.56
C CYS A 936 -4.50 -40.36 14.83
N SER A 937 -5.67 -40.99 14.85
CA SER A 937 -6.93 -40.41 14.36
C SER A 937 -7.70 -39.63 15.44
N GLY A 938 -7.20 -39.58 16.69
CA GLY A 938 -7.91 -39.21 17.94
C GLY A 938 -8.40 -37.76 18.10
N ARG A 939 -8.63 -37.02 17.02
CA ARG A 939 -9.37 -35.75 17.02
C ARG A 939 -10.85 -36.05 16.82
N LEU A 940 -11.73 -35.23 17.40
CA LEU A 940 -13.16 -35.23 17.07
C LEU A 940 -13.33 -34.85 15.59
N SER A 941 -13.32 -35.85 14.71
CA SER A 941 -13.32 -35.71 13.24
C SER A 941 -14.74 -35.58 12.66
N ASN A 942 -15.76 -35.78 13.49
CA ASN A 942 -17.17 -35.68 13.13
C ASN A 942 -17.76 -34.31 13.47
N GLY A 943 -18.76 -33.89 12.69
CA GLY A 943 -19.47 -32.61 12.89
C GLY A 943 -18.73 -31.38 12.30
N PRO A 944 -19.18 -30.16 12.63
CA PRO A 944 -18.61 -28.92 12.10
C PRO A 944 -17.09 -28.82 12.31
N PHE A 945 -16.60 -29.15 13.50
CA PHE A 945 -15.17 -29.04 13.86
C PHE A 945 -14.23 -29.80 12.89
N GLY A 946 -14.58 -31.03 12.51
CA GLY A 946 -13.81 -31.80 11.52
C GLY A 946 -13.84 -31.21 10.10
N GLN A 947 -14.95 -30.58 9.72
CA GLN A 947 -15.06 -29.87 8.44
C GLN A 947 -14.18 -28.62 8.41
N TRP A 948 -14.10 -27.88 9.52
CA TRP A 948 -13.33 -26.64 9.65
C TRP A 948 -11.83 -26.85 9.59
N LYS A 949 -11.31 -27.91 10.20
CA LYS A 949 -9.86 -28.10 10.36
C LYS A 949 -9.14 -28.78 9.19
N ARG A 950 -9.75 -29.80 8.58
CA ARG A 950 -9.12 -30.57 7.47
C ARG A 950 -10.08 -31.04 6.40
N GLY A 951 -11.27 -30.44 6.31
CA GLY A 951 -12.23 -30.80 5.28
C GLY A 951 -12.91 -32.15 5.49
N GLY A 952 -13.11 -32.60 6.74
CA GLY A 952 -13.97 -33.74 7.09
C GLY A 952 -13.69 -35.01 6.27
N SER A 953 -12.53 -35.63 6.46
CA SER A 953 -12.33 -37.01 6.02
C SER A 953 -13.22 -37.94 6.84
N GLU A 954 -13.68 -39.05 6.25
CA GLU A 954 -14.42 -40.10 6.96
C GLU A 954 -13.66 -40.48 8.24
N SER A 955 -14.34 -40.40 9.39
CA SER A 955 -13.80 -40.90 10.64
C SER A 955 -13.60 -42.42 10.49
N SER A 956 -12.36 -42.85 10.31
CA SER A 956 -12.01 -44.26 10.46
C SER A 956 -11.16 -44.37 11.73
N ASP A 957 -11.56 -45.23 12.67
CA ASP A 957 -10.65 -45.68 13.71
C ASP A 957 -9.44 -46.34 13.05
N ARG A 958 -8.29 -45.67 13.15
CA ARG A 958 -7.01 -46.18 12.65
C ARG A 958 -6.16 -46.57 13.83
N ALA A 959 -5.35 -47.61 13.65
CA ALA A 959 -4.31 -47.93 14.60
C ALA A 959 -3.40 -46.70 14.80
N VAL A 960 -3.05 -46.46 16.06
CA VAL A 960 -2.04 -45.46 16.41
C VAL A 960 -0.68 -45.90 15.87
N LEU A 961 0.12 -44.94 15.42
CA LEU A 961 1.46 -45.21 14.92
C LEU A 961 2.38 -45.55 16.10
N THR A 962 3.13 -46.64 16.01
CA THR A 962 4.11 -46.98 17.05
C THR A 962 5.49 -46.38 16.74
N LEU A 963 6.26 -46.05 17.78
CA LEU A 963 7.64 -45.55 17.63
C LEU A 963 8.51 -46.51 16.81
N ALA A 964 8.37 -47.83 17.05
CA ALA A 964 9.11 -48.86 16.33
C ALA A 964 8.84 -48.82 14.82
N ARG A 965 7.59 -48.58 14.40
CA ARG A 965 7.21 -48.51 12.98
C ARG A 965 7.72 -47.23 12.31
N ALA A 966 7.73 -46.11 13.03
CA ALA A 966 8.24 -44.84 12.51
C ALA A 966 9.78 -44.77 12.45
N HIS A 967 10.49 -45.40 13.39
CA HIS A 967 11.95 -45.32 13.50
C HIS A 967 12.67 -45.68 12.20
N GLY A 968 12.26 -46.77 11.54
CA GLY A 968 12.85 -47.21 10.27
C GLY A 968 12.73 -46.13 9.18
N LEU A 969 11.53 -45.58 9.02
CA LEU A 969 11.22 -44.55 8.04
C LEU A 969 11.98 -43.25 8.29
N LEU A 970 11.98 -42.76 9.54
CA LEU A 970 12.61 -41.49 9.91
C LEU A 970 14.15 -41.57 9.78
N ARG A 971 14.75 -42.71 10.16
CA ARG A 971 16.18 -42.95 9.98
C ARG A 971 16.57 -43.03 8.50
N GLU A 972 15.78 -43.72 7.68
CA GLU A 972 15.99 -43.79 6.23
C GLU A 972 15.96 -42.37 5.63
N LEU A 973 14.96 -41.56 5.99
CA LEU A 973 14.84 -40.18 5.52
C LEU A 973 16.08 -39.34 5.84
N ILE A 974 16.52 -39.30 7.10
CA ILE A 974 17.66 -38.47 7.50
C ILE A 974 18.97 -38.95 6.88
N THR A 975 19.11 -40.26 6.66
CA THR A 975 20.28 -40.83 5.95
C THR A 975 20.33 -40.33 4.51
N LEU A 976 19.18 -40.24 3.84
CA LEU A 976 19.07 -39.78 2.45
C LEU A 976 19.06 -38.25 2.31
N ARG A 977 18.52 -37.55 3.32
CA ARG A 977 18.31 -36.10 3.31
C ARG A 977 18.53 -35.54 4.73
N PRO A 978 19.78 -35.24 5.11
CA PRO A 978 20.14 -34.79 6.46
C PRO A 978 19.49 -33.46 6.89
N ASP A 979 18.98 -32.69 5.93
CA ASP A 979 18.27 -31.43 6.14
C ASP A 979 16.75 -31.58 6.07
N ALA A 980 16.19 -32.76 6.33
CA ALA A 980 14.75 -32.97 6.36
C ALA A 980 14.08 -32.40 7.62
N ALA A 981 12.83 -31.97 7.48
CA ALA A 981 11.97 -31.57 8.60
C ALA A 981 10.82 -32.56 8.82
N LEU A 982 10.44 -32.73 10.09
CA LEU A 982 9.32 -33.54 10.52
C LEU A 982 8.20 -32.66 11.07
N VAL A 983 6.98 -32.88 10.60
CA VAL A 983 5.77 -32.23 11.09
C VAL A 983 4.84 -33.31 11.62
N LEU A 984 4.69 -33.37 12.94
CA LEU A 984 3.72 -34.24 13.61
C LEU A 984 2.34 -33.60 13.50
N ASP A 985 1.56 -34.11 12.55
CA ASP A 985 0.32 -33.48 12.10
C ASP A 985 -0.55 -34.49 11.34
N GLY A 986 -1.87 -34.34 11.39
CA GLY A 986 -2.77 -35.28 10.70
C GLY A 986 -4.23 -35.10 11.10
N ALA A 987 -5.10 -36.02 10.67
CA ALA A 987 -6.52 -35.97 11.00
C ALA A 987 -6.77 -35.92 12.52
N GLY A 988 -5.96 -36.63 13.31
CA GLY A 988 -5.95 -36.57 14.78
C GLY A 988 -5.19 -35.39 15.39
N ASP A 989 -5.36 -35.17 16.69
CA ASP A 989 -4.47 -34.31 17.48
C ASP A 989 -3.26 -35.15 17.94
N PRO A 990 -2.02 -34.82 17.52
CA PRO A 990 -0.82 -35.53 17.93
C PRO A 990 -0.70 -35.70 19.45
N LEU A 991 -1.13 -34.73 20.25
CA LEU A 991 -1.04 -34.81 21.72
C LEU A 991 -2.02 -35.81 22.35
N MET A 992 -2.97 -36.34 21.59
CA MET A 992 -3.84 -37.43 22.03
C MET A 992 -3.16 -38.80 21.87
N HIS A 993 -1.98 -38.86 21.23
CA HIS A 993 -1.17 -40.07 21.18
C HIS A 993 -0.43 -40.26 22.52
N PRO A 994 -0.44 -41.48 23.12
CA PRO A 994 0.20 -41.73 24.42
C PRO A 994 1.69 -41.39 24.45
N ASP A 995 2.40 -41.67 23.35
CA ASP A 995 3.85 -41.43 23.22
C ASP A 995 4.21 -40.21 22.34
N ALA A 996 3.35 -39.18 22.25
CA ALA A 996 3.58 -38.03 21.36
C ALA A 996 4.97 -37.38 21.54
N ILE A 997 5.41 -37.24 22.80
CA ILE A 997 6.72 -36.68 23.15
C ILE A 997 7.87 -37.61 22.74
N GLY A 998 7.67 -38.94 22.80
CA GLY A 998 8.67 -39.91 22.35
C GLY A 998 8.98 -39.79 20.85
N PHE A 999 7.99 -39.40 20.02
CA PHE A 999 8.24 -39.15 18.60
C PHE A 999 9.09 -37.89 18.37
N VAL A 1000 8.90 -36.87 19.19
CA VAL A 1000 9.71 -35.65 19.15
C VAL A 1000 11.15 -35.95 19.54
N GLN A 1001 11.35 -36.66 20.66
CA GLN A 1001 12.67 -37.07 21.14
C GLN A 1001 13.39 -37.93 20.11
N LEU A 1002 12.71 -38.92 19.52
CA LEU A 1002 13.26 -39.74 18.46
C LEU A 1002 13.74 -38.90 17.26
N ALA A 1003 12.95 -37.88 16.86
CA ALA A 1003 13.33 -37.03 15.74
C ALA A 1003 14.51 -36.09 16.08
N ASP A 1004 14.58 -35.54 17.29
CA ASP A 1004 15.74 -34.74 17.73
C ASP A 1004 17.01 -35.61 17.82
N GLU A 1005 16.92 -36.83 18.36
CA GLU A 1005 18.02 -37.80 18.42
C GLU A 1005 18.55 -38.20 17.04
N LEU A 1006 17.65 -38.36 16.06
CA LEU A 1006 18.03 -38.63 14.67
C LEU A 1006 18.62 -37.40 13.97
N GLY A 1007 18.47 -36.19 14.51
CA GLY A 1007 19.07 -34.97 13.99
C GLY A 1007 18.26 -34.28 12.90
N PHE A 1008 16.92 -34.33 12.96
CA PHE A 1008 16.06 -33.55 12.07
C PHE A 1008 16.35 -32.05 12.16
N ALA A 1009 16.31 -31.35 11.02
CA ALA A 1009 16.60 -29.93 10.96
C ALA A 1009 15.54 -29.07 11.68
N SER A 1010 14.31 -29.57 11.75
CA SER A 1010 13.21 -28.98 12.52
C SER A 1010 12.15 -30.04 12.80
N VAL A 1011 11.59 -30.00 14.02
CA VAL A 1011 10.47 -30.83 14.45
C VAL A 1011 9.33 -29.90 14.87
N GLU A 1012 8.20 -30.00 14.15
CA GLU A 1012 6.97 -29.26 14.44
C GLU A 1012 5.90 -30.20 14.98
N LEU A 1013 5.21 -29.79 16.04
CA LEU A 1013 4.02 -30.47 16.55
C LEU A 1013 2.83 -29.51 16.42
N ARG A 1014 1.78 -29.93 15.70
CA ARG A 1014 0.57 -29.11 15.49
C ARG A 1014 -0.63 -29.70 16.23
N THR A 1015 -1.20 -28.96 17.18
CA THR A 1015 -2.17 -29.46 18.16
C THR A 1015 -3.37 -28.54 18.37
N ASP A 1016 -4.47 -29.09 18.89
CA ASP A 1016 -5.60 -28.35 19.47
C ASP A 1016 -5.36 -27.94 20.94
N LEU A 1017 -4.33 -28.52 21.58
CA LEU A 1017 -3.99 -28.35 22.98
C LEU A 1017 -5.15 -28.73 23.94
N LEU A 1018 -5.98 -29.69 23.51
CA LEU A 1018 -7.13 -30.18 24.28
C LEU A 1018 -6.73 -31.24 25.32
N CYS A 1019 -5.66 -31.99 25.06
CA CYS A 1019 -5.17 -33.05 25.96
C CYS A 1019 -4.83 -32.47 27.36
N PRO A 1020 -5.49 -32.94 28.43
CA PRO A 1020 -5.19 -32.49 29.79
C PRO A 1020 -3.86 -33.08 30.29
N GLY A 1021 -3.13 -32.34 31.13
CA GLY A 1021 -1.93 -32.85 31.81
C GLY A 1021 -0.65 -32.85 30.99
N VAL A 1022 -0.63 -32.19 29.82
CA VAL A 1022 0.60 -31.97 29.05
C VAL A 1022 1.52 -31.03 29.82
N ASP A 1023 2.65 -31.54 30.32
CA ASP A 1023 3.65 -30.75 31.04
C ASP A 1023 4.48 -29.90 30.07
N ALA A 1024 4.46 -28.58 30.31
CA ALA A 1024 5.17 -27.62 29.48
C ALA A 1024 6.69 -27.86 29.50
N HIS A 1025 7.26 -28.23 30.66
CA HIS A 1025 8.70 -28.48 30.78
C HIS A 1025 9.12 -29.69 29.95
N SER A 1026 8.38 -30.80 30.08
CA SER A 1026 8.60 -32.01 29.28
C SER A 1026 8.56 -31.73 27.76
N MET A 1027 7.66 -30.87 27.28
CA MET A 1027 7.63 -30.46 25.88
C MET A 1027 8.87 -29.66 25.48
N ILE A 1028 9.29 -28.70 26.30
CA ILE A 1028 10.46 -27.86 26.01
C ILE A 1028 11.75 -28.69 26.01
N GLU A 1029 11.89 -29.62 26.95
CA GLU A 1029 13.06 -30.50 27.09
C GLU A 1029 13.11 -31.63 26.04
N SER A 1030 11.99 -31.91 25.36
CA SER A 1030 11.90 -33.00 24.36
C SER A 1030 12.69 -32.79 23.07
N GLY A 1031 13.22 -31.57 22.84
CA GLY A 1031 13.82 -31.18 21.55
C GLY A 1031 12.82 -30.60 20.55
N LEU A 1032 11.57 -30.31 20.97
CA LEU A 1032 10.57 -29.70 20.10
C LEU A 1032 10.99 -28.31 19.62
N GLY A 1033 11.16 -28.16 18.31
CA GLY A 1033 11.53 -26.87 17.70
C GLY A 1033 10.35 -25.93 17.53
N VAL A 1034 9.17 -26.44 17.16
CA VAL A 1034 7.99 -25.64 16.83
C VAL A 1034 6.72 -26.27 17.41
N LEU A 1035 5.93 -25.48 18.14
CA LEU A 1035 4.59 -25.81 18.60
C LEU A 1035 3.56 -24.94 17.86
N SER A 1036 2.82 -25.53 16.93
CA SER A 1036 1.70 -24.87 16.25
C SER A 1036 0.39 -25.15 17.00
N VAL A 1037 -0.30 -24.12 17.48
CA VAL A 1037 -1.54 -24.25 18.24
C VAL A 1037 -2.72 -23.69 17.46
N ASP A 1038 -3.63 -24.56 17.06
CA ASP A 1038 -4.85 -24.17 16.37
C ASP A 1038 -5.89 -23.62 17.37
N LEU A 1039 -5.77 -22.33 17.71
CA LEU A 1039 -6.70 -21.64 18.61
C LEU A 1039 -8.06 -21.37 17.96
N LEU A 1040 -8.09 -21.16 16.65
CA LEU A 1040 -9.29 -20.97 15.81
C LEU A 1040 -10.13 -19.71 16.07
N ALA A 1041 -10.03 -19.08 17.24
CA ALA A 1041 -10.82 -17.90 17.62
C ALA A 1041 -10.06 -17.02 18.64
N SER A 1042 -10.61 -15.83 18.91
CA SER A 1042 -10.21 -14.91 19.98
C SER A 1042 -11.19 -14.86 21.15
N THR A 1043 -12.39 -15.42 20.98
CA THR A 1043 -13.45 -15.41 22.00
C THR A 1043 -13.98 -16.82 22.29
N PRO A 1044 -14.47 -17.08 23.52
CA PRO A 1044 -15.15 -18.33 23.85
C PRO A 1044 -16.35 -18.62 22.93
N GLU A 1045 -17.11 -17.59 22.55
CA GLU A 1045 -18.33 -17.70 21.76
C GLU A 1045 -18.02 -18.18 20.34
N THR A 1046 -17.08 -17.53 19.66
CA THR A 1046 -16.63 -17.93 18.32
C THR A 1046 -15.98 -19.31 18.34
N TYR A 1047 -15.17 -19.59 19.37
CA TYR A 1047 -14.57 -20.91 19.56
C TYR A 1047 -15.65 -22.01 19.68
N ALA A 1048 -16.66 -21.80 20.53
CA ALA A 1048 -17.76 -22.75 20.68
C ALA A 1048 -18.56 -22.93 19.38
N ALA A 1049 -18.78 -21.84 18.63
CA ALA A 1049 -19.48 -21.89 17.34
C ALA A 1049 -18.72 -22.71 16.28
N LEU A 1050 -17.39 -22.61 16.25
CA LEU A 1050 -16.54 -23.34 15.29
C LEU A 1050 -16.30 -24.80 15.71
N THR A 1051 -16.07 -25.03 17.01
CA THR A 1051 -15.59 -26.31 17.52
C THR A 1051 -16.67 -27.18 18.15
N GLY A 1052 -17.82 -26.60 18.52
CA GLY A 1052 -18.83 -27.26 19.32
C GLY A 1052 -18.42 -27.51 20.78
N GLN A 1053 -17.32 -26.90 21.24
CA GLN A 1053 -16.74 -27.15 22.57
C GLN A 1053 -16.53 -25.84 23.35
N ASN A 1054 -16.71 -25.88 24.66
CA ASN A 1054 -16.49 -24.73 25.56
C ASN A 1054 -15.12 -24.80 26.24
N MET A 1055 -14.05 -24.96 25.44
CA MET A 1055 -12.69 -25.20 25.95
C MET A 1055 -11.70 -24.03 25.73
N PHE A 1056 -12.16 -22.92 25.13
CA PHE A 1056 -11.29 -21.79 24.75
C PHE A 1056 -10.40 -21.30 25.90
N ASN A 1057 -10.98 -20.97 27.05
CA ASN A 1057 -10.23 -20.44 28.19
C ASN A 1057 -9.17 -21.43 28.69
N GLY A 1058 -9.49 -22.72 28.75
CA GLY A 1058 -8.54 -23.75 29.17
C GLY A 1058 -7.40 -23.96 28.17
N VAL A 1059 -7.68 -23.84 26.88
CA VAL A 1059 -6.65 -23.88 25.82
C VAL A 1059 -5.72 -22.66 25.92
N VAL A 1060 -6.29 -21.46 26.10
CA VAL A 1060 -5.51 -20.22 26.27
C VAL A 1060 -4.65 -20.26 27.54
N GLU A 1061 -5.21 -20.71 28.67
CA GLU A 1061 -4.48 -20.84 29.94
C GLU A 1061 -3.28 -21.79 29.80
N ARG A 1062 -3.46 -22.94 29.14
CA ARG A 1062 -2.36 -23.88 28.86
C ARG A 1062 -1.30 -23.27 27.96
N LEU A 1063 -1.71 -22.57 26.91
CA LEU A 1063 -0.80 -21.89 26.00
C LEU A 1063 0.02 -20.81 26.73
N GLU A 1064 -0.62 -20.00 27.56
CA GLU A 1064 0.05 -19.00 28.40
C GLU A 1064 1.01 -19.64 29.42
N GLY A 1065 0.63 -20.79 29.99
CA GLY A 1065 1.52 -21.61 30.83
C GLY A 1065 2.78 -22.08 30.08
N ILE A 1066 2.63 -22.58 28.85
CA ILE A 1066 3.76 -22.97 27.99
C ILE A 1066 4.65 -21.78 27.67
N LEU A 1067 4.07 -20.63 27.33
CA LEU A 1067 4.82 -19.40 27.05
C LEU A 1067 5.62 -18.91 28.26
N SER A 1068 5.04 -19.04 29.46
CA SER A 1068 5.72 -18.72 30.71
C SER A 1068 6.87 -19.68 31.02
N ALA A 1069 6.68 -20.98 30.79
CA ALA A 1069 7.71 -22.00 31.06
C ALA A 1069 8.88 -21.96 30.06
N ARG A 1070 8.63 -21.57 28.80
CA ARG A 1070 9.63 -21.57 27.72
C ARG A 1070 10.85 -20.70 27.99
N GLY A 1071 10.72 -19.60 28.75
CA GLY A 1071 11.80 -18.67 29.02
C GLY A 1071 12.46 -18.09 27.75
N LYS A 1072 13.70 -17.62 27.89
CA LYS A 1072 14.55 -17.11 26.80
C LYS A 1072 15.95 -17.73 26.88
N SER A 1073 16.57 -17.98 25.72
CA SER A 1073 17.95 -18.44 25.63
C SER A 1073 18.96 -17.31 25.85
N SER A 1074 20.26 -17.65 25.89
CA SER A 1074 21.33 -16.66 26.11
C SER A 1074 21.45 -15.63 24.98
N CYS A 1075 21.03 -16.01 23.77
CA CYS A 1075 20.98 -15.16 22.58
C CYS A 1075 19.67 -14.37 22.41
N GLY A 1076 18.76 -14.47 23.38
CA GLY A 1076 17.49 -13.73 23.41
C GLY A 1076 16.31 -14.39 22.71
N LEU A 1077 16.56 -15.35 21.81
CA LEU A 1077 15.51 -16.12 21.14
C LEU A 1077 14.92 -17.20 22.07
N ALA A 1078 13.68 -17.59 21.82
CA ALA A 1078 13.05 -18.66 22.57
C ALA A 1078 13.57 -20.04 22.10
N PRO A 1079 13.78 -21.01 22.99
CA PRO A 1079 14.26 -22.35 22.63
C PRO A 1079 13.28 -23.16 21.75
N MET A 1080 11.99 -22.81 21.82
CA MET A 1080 10.91 -23.43 21.04
C MET A 1080 10.03 -22.34 20.42
N TRP A 1081 9.78 -22.35 19.13
CA TRP A 1081 8.82 -21.43 18.52
C TRP A 1081 7.39 -21.85 18.84
N VAL A 1082 6.51 -20.89 19.14
CA VAL A 1082 5.10 -21.15 19.42
C VAL A 1082 4.29 -20.34 18.42
N VAL A 1083 3.43 -20.99 17.64
CA VAL A 1083 2.68 -20.37 16.54
C VAL A 1083 1.18 -20.53 16.79
N PRO A 1084 0.52 -19.56 17.43
CA PRO A 1084 -0.93 -19.52 17.52
C PRO A 1084 -1.56 -19.28 16.14
N ARG A 1085 -2.64 -20.01 15.84
CA ARG A 1085 -3.25 -20.03 14.51
C ARG A 1085 -4.75 -19.75 14.56
N ILE A 1086 -5.21 -18.88 13.68
CA ILE A 1086 -6.63 -18.58 13.42
C ILE A 1086 -6.93 -18.84 11.95
N THR A 1087 -8.10 -19.36 11.61
CA THR A 1087 -8.51 -19.57 10.21
C THR A 1087 -9.32 -18.37 9.73
N ARG A 1088 -9.01 -17.81 8.56
CA ARG A 1088 -9.81 -16.72 7.96
C ARG A 1088 -11.12 -17.26 7.40
N CYS A 1089 -12.23 -16.92 8.06
CA CYS A 1089 -13.58 -17.33 7.68
C CYS A 1089 -14.62 -16.31 8.17
N ASP A 1090 -15.91 -16.53 7.87
CA ASP A 1090 -16.97 -15.58 8.25
C ASP A 1090 -17.05 -15.35 9.77
N ALA A 1091 -16.82 -16.39 10.58
CA ALA A 1091 -16.94 -16.31 12.04
C ALA A 1091 -15.78 -15.56 12.72
N THR A 1092 -14.59 -15.57 12.11
CA THR A 1092 -13.34 -15.06 12.72
C THR A 1092 -12.87 -13.75 12.09
N MET A 1093 -13.52 -13.28 11.04
CA MET A 1093 -13.03 -12.14 10.26
C MET A 1093 -12.88 -10.87 11.12
N GLU A 1094 -13.83 -10.63 12.02
CA GLU A 1094 -13.79 -9.48 12.93
C GLU A 1094 -12.78 -9.67 14.07
N GLU A 1095 -12.36 -10.91 14.36
CA GLU A 1095 -11.42 -11.25 15.45
C GLU A 1095 -9.96 -11.25 15.01
N ILE A 1096 -9.68 -11.39 13.71
CA ILE A 1096 -8.31 -11.44 13.14
C ILE A 1096 -7.42 -10.27 13.60
N PRO A 1097 -7.88 -8.99 13.61
CA PRO A 1097 -7.03 -7.89 14.01
C PRO A 1097 -6.46 -8.05 15.43
N ASP A 1098 -7.33 -8.35 16.38
CA ASP A 1098 -6.97 -8.48 17.79
C ASP A 1098 -6.21 -9.79 18.05
N PHE A 1099 -6.60 -10.88 17.39
CA PHE A 1099 -5.88 -12.16 17.44
C PHE A 1099 -4.42 -11.98 17.03
N TYR A 1100 -4.23 -11.42 15.83
CA TYR A 1100 -2.94 -11.39 15.18
C TYR A 1100 -1.97 -10.51 15.96
N ASP A 1101 -2.39 -9.32 16.38
CA ASP A 1101 -1.55 -8.40 17.14
C ASP A 1101 -1.19 -8.97 18.53
N ARG A 1102 -2.17 -9.56 19.26
CA ARG A 1102 -1.93 -10.18 20.58
C ARG A 1102 -0.87 -11.27 20.49
N TRP A 1103 -1.07 -12.23 19.61
CA TRP A 1103 -0.22 -13.41 19.54
C TRP A 1103 1.12 -13.13 18.86
N LEU A 1104 1.18 -12.20 17.91
CA LEU A 1104 2.45 -11.73 17.36
C LEU A 1104 3.32 -11.10 18.45
N LEU A 1105 2.76 -10.25 19.32
CA LEU A 1105 3.52 -9.64 20.43
C LEU A 1105 3.93 -10.67 21.50
N ALA A 1106 3.04 -11.60 21.85
CA ALA A 1106 3.30 -12.59 22.89
C ALA A 1106 4.30 -13.68 22.45
N CYS A 1107 4.18 -14.14 21.21
CA CYS A 1107 4.93 -15.31 20.73
C CYS A 1107 6.08 -14.96 19.79
N GLY A 1108 6.08 -13.76 19.21
CA GLY A 1108 6.99 -13.38 18.12
C GLY A 1108 6.54 -13.86 16.74
N CYS A 1109 5.42 -14.59 16.67
CA CYS A 1109 4.80 -15.08 15.44
C CYS A 1109 3.34 -15.50 15.69
N ALA A 1110 2.50 -15.37 14.67
CA ALA A 1110 1.13 -15.89 14.62
C ALA A 1110 0.80 -16.22 13.16
N ALA A 1111 -0.15 -17.12 12.92
CA ALA A 1111 -0.56 -17.50 11.56
C ALA A 1111 -2.06 -17.26 11.34
N ILE A 1112 -2.39 -16.79 10.13
CA ILE A 1112 -3.77 -16.70 9.63
C ILE A 1112 -3.91 -17.76 8.54
N ASP A 1113 -4.61 -18.85 8.82
CA ASP A 1113 -4.75 -19.97 7.89
C ASP A 1113 -5.87 -19.75 6.86
N PRO A 1114 -5.70 -20.25 5.62
CA PRO A 1114 -6.81 -20.42 4.69
C PRO A 1114 -7.83 -21.43 5.22
N LEU A 1115 -9.08 -21.33 4.77
CA LEU A 1115 -10.01 -22.45 4.85
C LEU A 1115 -9.46 -23.65 4.06
N PRO A 1116 -9.49 -24.88 4.60
CA PRO A 1116 -8.92 -26.05 3.94
C PRO A 1116 -9.67 -26.43 2.64
N ARG A 1117 -10.96 -26.11 2.58
CA ARG A 1117 -11.83 -26.24 1.39
C ARG A 1117 -12.97 -25.24 1.46
N ALA A 1118 -13.69 -25.08 0.35
CA ALA A 1118 -14.97 -24.37 0.39
C ALA A 1118 -15.97 -25.12 1.29
N ILE A 1119 -16.57 -24.41 2.24
CA ILE A 1119 -17.59 -24.93 3.15
C ILE A 1119 -18.93 -24.35 2.73
N ARG A 1120 -19.97 -25.19 2.64
CA ARG A 1120 -21.33 -24.74 2.25
C ARG A 1120 -21.82 -23.68 3.25
N GLY A 1121 -22.28 -22.55 2.73
CA GLY A 1121 -22.77 -21.43 3.55
C GLY A 1121 -21.69 -20.44 4.00
N GLN A 1122 -20.40 -20.75 3.82
CA GLN A 1122 -19.31 -19.78 4.01
C GLN A 1122 -19.12 -18.95 2.75
N ARG A 1123 -19.04 -17.62 2.90
CA ARG A 1123 -18.74 -16.69 1.82
C ARG A 1123 -17.24 -16.61 1.56
N ILE A 1124 -16.47 -16.55 2.64
CA ILE A 1124 -15.02 -16.43 2.59
C ILE A 1124 -14.42 -17.73 2.06
N GLN A 1125 -13.52 -17.63 1.09
CA GLN A 1125 -12.80 -18.75 0.49
C GLN A 1125 -11.30 -18.53 0.63
N ALA A 1126 -10.52 -19.61 0.63
CA ALA A 1126 -9.06 -19.56 0.58
C ALA A 1126 -8.56 -18.75 -0.62
N LEU A 1127 -7.49 -17.98 -0.41
CA LEU A 1127 -6.87 -17.24 -1.49
C LEU A 1127 -6.07 -18.20 -2.40
N PRO A 1128 -6.14 -18.04 -3.73
CA PRO A 1128 -5.42 -18.92 -4.64
C PRO A 1128 -3.92 -18.63 -4.57
N ILE A 1129 -3.15 -19.59 -4.05
CA ILE A 1129 -1.68 -19.56 -4.11
C ILE A 1129 -1.26 -19.68 -5.58
N PRO A 1130 -0.27 -18.88 -6.05
CA PRO A 1130 0.29 -19.04 -7.39
C PRO A 1130 0.68 -20.48 -7.70
N SER A 1131 0.27 -21.00 -8.85
CA SER A 1131 0.38 -22.42 -9.21
C SER A 1131 1.82 -22.96 -9.14
N GLU A 1132 2.80 -22.17 -9.58
CA GLU A 1132 4.23 -22.50 -9.48
C GLU A 1132 4.68 -22.71 -8.04
N ARG A 1133 4.22 -21.85 -7.11
CA ARG A 1133 4.53 -22.00 -5.68
C ARG A 1133 3.85 -23.22 -5.09
N GLN A 1134 2.58 -23.46 -5.42
CA GLN A 1134 1.88 -24.66 -4.96
C GLN A 1134 2.57 -25.93 -5.44
N ARG A 1135 3.01 -25.99 -6.71
CA ARG A 1135 3.78 -27.11 -7.25
C ARG A 1135 5.10 -27.33 -6.49
N ARG A 1136 5.81 -26.26 -6.11
CA ARG A 1136 7.04 -26.37 -5.30
C ARG A 1136 6.77 -26.92 -3.91
N ILE A 1137 5.71 -26.47 -3.23
CA ILE A 1137 5.30 -27.00 -1.92
C ILE A 1137 4.97 -28.49 -2.04
N ASP A 1138 4.14 -28.87 -3.01
CA ASP A 1138 3.74 -30.27 -3.24
C ASP A 1138 4.90 -31.16 -3.72
N ALA A 1139 5.95 -30.57 -4.32
CA ALA A 1139 7.17 -31.28 -4.74
C ALA A 1139 8.20 -31.51 -3.64
N ARG A 1140 7.99 -30.95 -2.45
CA ARG A 1140 8.91 -31.05 -1.33
C ARG A 1140 8.28 -31.66 -0.08
N THR A 1141 6.95 -31.85 -0.10
CA THR A 1141 6.17 -32.31 1.05
C THR A 1141 5.61 -33.71 0.79
N MET A 1142 5.78 -34.60 1.75
CA MET A 1142 5.13 -35.91 1.80
C MET A 1142 4.22 -35.98 3.01
N ARG A 1143 3.00 -36.51 2.87
CA ARG A 1143 2.05 -36.66 3.98
C ARG A 1143 1.70 -38.12 4.16
N VAL A 1144 1.86 -38.61 5.38
CA VAL A 1144 1.80 -40.03 5.76
C VAL A 1144 0.75 -40.18 6.86
N ARG A 1145 -0.24 -41.04 6.64
CA ARG A 1145 -1.22 -41.44 7.65
C ARG A 1145 -0.59 -42.41 8.67
N SER A 1146 -1.25 -42.61 9.82
CA SER A 1146 -0.76 -43.53 10.85
C SER A 1146 -0.69 -45.01 10.40
N ASP A 1147 -1.43 -45.36 9.35
CA ASP A 1147 -1.41 -46.68 8.70
C ASP A 1147 -0.36 -46.81 7.58
N GLY A 1148 0.34 -45.73 7.24
CA GLY A 1148 1.41 -45.70 6.23
C GLY A 1148 0.95 -45.24 4.84
N VAL A 1149 -0.35 -44.99 4.66
CA VAL A 1149 -0.90 -44.52 3.38
C VAL A 1149 -0.51 -43.07 3.11
N LEU A 1150 -0.04 -42.81 1.88
CA LEU A 1150 0.26 -41.46 1.43
C LEU A 1150 -0.99 -40.70 1.01
N VAL A 1151 -1.07 -39.43 1.40
CA VAL A 1151 -2.21 -38.57 1.08
C VAL A 1151 -1.78 -37.26 0.40
N ASP A 1152 -2.68 -36.72 -0.41
CA ASP A 1152 -2.53 -35.37 -0.94
C ASP A 1152 -2.80 -34.30 0.13
N ARG A 1153 -2.66 -33.03 -0.25
CA ARG A 1153 -2.90 -31.89 0.66
C ARG A 1153 -4.34 -31.78 1.17
N PHE A 1154 -5.28 -32.52 0.58
CA PHE A 1154 -6.68 -32.60 1.00
C PHE A 1154 -6.98 -33.87 1.81
N GLY A 1155 -5.96 -34.68 2.12
CA GLY A 1155 -6.12 -35.93 2.87
C GLY A 1155 -6.61 -37.11 2.02
N ARG A 1156 -6.64 -37.00 0.69
CA ARG A 1156 -7.08 -38.09 -0.21
C ARG A 1156 -5.92 -39.03 -0.49
N ALA A 1157 -6.17 -40.34 -0.45
CA ALA A 1157 -5.13 -41.34 -0.71
C ALA A 1157 -4.52 -41.21 -2.12
N LEU A 1158 -3.19 -41.33 -2.19
CA LEU A 1158 -2.37 -41.32 -3.41
C LEU A 1158 -1.95 -42.75 -3.82
N GLY A 1159 -2.77 -43.74 -3.46
CA GLY A 1159 -2.52 -45.17 -3.70
C GLY A 1159 -2.67 -46.02 -2.44
N GLU A 1160 -2.42 -47.31 -2.57
CA GLU A 1160 -2.51 -48.31 -1.49
C GLU A 1160 -1.14 -48.69 -0.91
N LEU A 1161 -0.06 -48.04 -1.37
CA LEU A 1161 1.29 -48.36 -0.93
C LEU A 1161 1.51 -47.89 0.52
N ASP A 1162 1.84 -48.83 1.40
CA ASP A 1162 2.32 -48.55 2.75
C ASP A 1162 3.80 -48.12 2.71
N VAL A 1163 4.07 -46.89 3.11
CA VAL A 1163 5.45 -46.34 3.15
C VAL A 1163 6.35 -47.09 4.13
N PHE A 1164 5.80 -47.61 5.23
CA PHE A 1164 6.58 -48.31 6.25
C PHE A 1164 7.12 -49.65 5.75
N GLU A 1165 6.47 -50.26 4.76
CA GLU A 1165 6.92 -51.47 4.09
C GLU A 1165 7.73 -51.19 2.82
N ALA A 1166 7.33 -50.19 2.04
CA ALA A 1166 7.90 -49.92 0.72
C ALA A 1166 9.19 -49.09 0.72
N GLY A 1167 9.48 -48.39 1.82
CA GLY A 1167 10.59 -47.45 1.94
C GLY A 1167 10.26 -46.06 1.38
N ILE A 1168 10.90 -45.03 1.93
CA ILE A 1168 10.51 -43.63 1.68
C ILE A 1168 10.74 -43.21 0.22
N GLU A 1169 11.85 -43.61 -0.38
CA GLU A 1169 12.23 -43.18 -1.73
C GLU A 1169 11.25 -43.72 -2.79
N ARG A 1170 10.92 -45.02 -2.70
CA ARG A 1170 9.99 -45.67 -3.63
C ARG A 1170 8.60 -45.06 -3.50
N ALA A 1171 8.12 -44.90 -2.28
CA ALA A 1171 6.79 -44.37 -2.01
C ALA A 1171 6.66 -42.90 -2.46
N TYR A 1172 7.69 -42.10 -2.23
CA TYR A 1172 7.71 -40.70 -2.66
C TYR A 1172 7.70 -40.57 -4.18
N ARG A 1173 8.55 -41.31 -4.90
CA ARG A 1173 8.58 -41.30 -6.38
C ARG A 1173 7.24 -41.73 -6.98
N GLN A 1174 6.57 -42.72 -6.39
CA GLN A 1174 5.28 -43.20 -6.87
C GLN A 1174 4.16 -42.17 -6.64
N SER A 1175 4.11 -41.55 -5.45
CA SER A 1175 3.10 -40.53 -5.15
C SER A 1175 3.25 -39.31 -6.06
N ARG A 1176 4.49 -38.89 -6.36
CA ARG A 1176 4.79 -37.80 -7.31
C ARG A 1176 4.22 -38.03 -8.70
N LYS A 1177 4.36 -39.25 -9.26
CA LYS A 1177 3.78 -39.59 -10.57
C LYS A 1177 2.25 -39.41 -10.58
N GLN A 1178 1.58 -39.81 -9.50
CA GLN A 1178 0.12 -39.68 -9.40
C GLN A 1178 -0.33 -38.22 -9.21
N VAL A 1179 0.43 -37.43 -8.45
CA VAL A 1179 0.18 -35.99 -8.30
C VAL A 1179 0.37 -35.27 -9.63
N GLU A 1180 1.42 -35.59 -10.40
CA GLU A 1180 1.66 -34.98 -11.73
C GLU A 1180 0.54 -35.33 -12.73
N VAL A 1181 0.01 -36.56 -12.70
CA VAL A 1181 -1.11 -36.97 -13.57
C VAL A 1181 -2.44 -36.30 -13.16
N LYS A 1182 -2.72 -36.18 -11.85
CA LYS A 1182 -3.97 -35.56 -11.35
C LYS A 1182 -3.95 -34.03 -11.33
N CYS A 1183 -2.77 -33.41 -11.36
CA CYS A 1183 -2.57 -31.96 -11.37
C CYS A 1183 -2.09 -31.41 -12.73
N ALA A 1184 -2.22 -32.20 -13.82
CA ALA A 1184 -1.92 -31.72 -15.16
C ALA A 1184 -2.86 -30.53 -15.51
N PRO A 1185 -2.32 -29.42 -16.03
CA PRO A 1185 -3.13 -28.26 -16.40
C PRO A 1185 -4.17 -28.66 -17.45
N SER A 1186 -5.39 -28.13 -17.35
CA SER A 1186 -6.32 -28.17 -18.48
C SER A 1186 -5.68 -27.45 -19.67
N ASN A 1187 -6.02 -27.81 -20.92
CA ASN A 1187 -5.47 -27.16 -22.12
C ASN A 1187 -5.64 -25.61 -22.13
N ALA A 1188 -6.50 -25.05 -21.28
CA ALA A 1188 -6.64 -23.61 -21.08
C ALA A 1188 -5.50 -22.96 -20.25
N GLU A 1189 -4.81 -23.72 -19.40
CA GLU A 1189 -3.75 -23.22 -18.50
C GLU A 1189 -2.34 -23.26 -19.11
N VAL A 1190 -2.15 -23.99 -20.22
CA VAL A 1190 -0.86 -24.06 -20.95
C VAL A 1190 -0.74 -22.97 -22.00
N ALA A 1191 -1.86 -22.34 -22.37
CA ALA A 1191 -1.93 -21.28 -23.39
C ALA A 1191 -1.89 -19.84 -22.79
N ALA A 1192 -1.72 -19.71 -21.47
CA ALA A 1192 -1.62 -18.43 -20.74
C ALA A 1192 -0.23 -18.27 -20.11
#